data_AF-A0A5J4X9C0-F1
#
_entry.id   AF-A0A5J4X9C0-F1
#
_cell.length_a   1.000
_cell.length_b   1.000
_cell.length_c   1.000
_cell.angle_alpha   90.00
_cell.angle_beta   90.00
_cell.angle_gamma   90.00
#
_symmetry.space_group_name_H-M   'P 1'
#
loop_
_entity.id
_entity.type
_entity.pdbx_description
1 polymer ?
#
loop_
_entity_poly.entity_id
_entity_poly.type
_entity_poly.pdbx_seq_one_letter_code
_entity_poly.pdbx_strand_id
1 'polypeptide(L)'
;MLNDRERLTPHTYEDYEIIDDLTTGELGRVYVVRLKALPNKLWIMKRLRYLKEKDKRIADEEVEMLKLAGSKYTVRLVEKFTFDVDLCVVMEYCEGGNLRELIKKMKTQTIKKRKEQSYYIFYQVLMGLKHFHSLSDLKPENIFLDQDGNVKIGSFGLALKIESKSQVNAAGIQNQQPSEALNFNQYYLPPEAHEQKQLTETSDIWALGAIVTELLTGVHPFQGRTLDETILNIKNGRFKALPDFVKGELKEMLISMINIDPLKRPSTEELLDSDLMILIAKIENEKEQSQKVQTLEQQKNDAIEKTRIAENQVLQLEQQNNELQLPCSVLKQIGEDLKKLLQGTDEEKKQLLEVQETDCKLIQRAFYGKKDDIGRKRIIQSGVIEGFNNVFENYDLNLITRTYSQAFFNIANNSNNEIIHLINNKKPYPGLIRLHEHTDKEIACDAIVSILLILQAGADSTSKSDPHPHYESVQQCDGIKKIFAQFKKNENKYSRDRSALCIGFLFKAREITDQTMRKEIIGHLKILLSGSDAWVKKRAKDALQNLAQNDANRSEILNEDELKRIEQDLKQQIEGTNEQQKSILQRQETDLVLLSTILQGRNDDELRKRIISSGIVENILFIFTNRDFNSITRTYSQTFFQLTNPAGDEIRLLLIEKKPYPGLIRLHEHTDNLLAGDAIASIMNILSIGRSTTPNSEPHPHFEAIQECGGINKIFELFHRADASKDIKDRSCICLGRIFHAQEITDTAMRHAIISHLKTLINDSDTWTKNNAKLRLKGLALNTVNKAEIEAGGFTIPE
;
A
#
# COMPACT_ATOMS: atom_id res chain seq x y z
N MET A 1 9.89 -10.16 9.98
CA MET A 1 8.93 -9.06 10.23
C MET A 1 7.55 -9.68 10.38
N LEU A 2 6.81 -9.37 11.45
CA LEU A 2 5.37 -9.67 11.49
C LEU A 2 4.66 -8.65 10.60
N ASN A 3 3.77 -9.11 9.73
CA ASN A 3 3.01 -8.26 8.82
C ASN A 3 2.10 -7.30 9.62
N ASP A 4 1.97 -6.06 9.17
CA ASP A 4 1.03 -5.04 9.69
C ASP A 4 -0.47 -5.44 9.57
N ARG A 5 -0.77 -6.68 9.14
CA ARG A 5 -2.12 -7.23 9.01
C ARG A 5 -2.64 -7.98 10.24
N GLU A 6 -1.88 -8.06 11.34
CA GLU A 6 -2.30 -8.73 12.59
C GLU A 6 -2.60 -7.77 13.76
N ARG A 7 -2.84 -6.48 13.49
CA ARG A 7 -3.51 -5.60 14.48
C ARG A 7 -5.01 -5.90 14.55
N LEU A 8 -5.35 -7.08 15.03
CA LEU A 8 -6.62 -7.32 15.72
C LEU A 8 -6.50 -6.72 17.15
N THR A 9 -7.63 -6.50 17.80
CA THR A 9 -7.82 -5.88 19.13
C THR A 9 -6.64 -6.00 20.12
N PRO A 10 -6.32 -4.95 20.92
CA PRO A 10 -5.24 -5.01 21.91
C PRO A 10 -5.45 -6.18 22.88
N HIS A 11 -4.39 -6.95 23.14
CA HIS A 11 -4.47 -8.15 23.97
C HIS A 11 -4.63 -7.77 25.46
N THR A 12 -5.30 -8.63 26.23
CA THR A 12 -5.38 -8.50 27.69
C THR A 12 -4.43 -9.48 28.38
N TYR A 13 -4.31 -9.38 29.70
CA TYR A 13 -3.46 -10.27 30.49
C TYR A 13 -3.84 -11.75 30.31
N GLU A 14 -5.14 -12.04 30.17
CA GLU A 14 -5.68 -13.40 30.04
C GLU A 14 -5.34 -14.06 28.70
N ASP A 15 -4.97 -13.28 27.68
CA ASP A 15 -4.52 -13.80 26.39
C ASP A 15 -3.11 -14.40 26.47
N TYR A 16 -2.37 -14.04 27.52
CA TYR A 16 -1.02 -14.51 27.80
C TYR A 16 -1.02 -15.68 28.77
N GLU A 17 -0.16 -16.64 28.49
CA GLU A 17 0.21 -17.73 29.39
C GLU A 17 1.61 -17.47 29.93
N ILE A 18 1.77 -17.50 31.25
CA ILE A 18 3.07 -17.38 31.91
C ILE A 18 3.80 -18.72 31.78
N ILE A 19 4.98 -18.68 31.16
CA ILE A 19 5.84 -19.83 30.95
C ILE A 19 6.89 -19.93 32.05
N ASP A 20 7.45 -18.79 32.47
CA ASP A 20 8.48 -18.73 33.52
C ASP A 20 8.42 -17.39 34.28
N ASP A 21 8.86 -17.40 35.54
CA ASP A 21 8.99 -16.23 36.42
C ASP A 21 10.48 -15.95 36.66
N LEU A 22 11.00 -14.91 36.02
CA LEU A 22 12.44 -14.66 35.98
C LEU A 22 12.96 -13.90 37.20
N THR A 23 12.13 -13.09 37.90
CA THR A 23 12.57 -12.32 39.09
C THR A 23 11.42 -11.74 39.92
N THR A 24 11.55 -11.80 41.26
CA THR A 24 10.77 -11.02 42.24
C THR A 24 11.67 -10.00 42.97
N GLY A 25 11.68 -8.74 42.53
CA GLY A 25 12.48 -7.66 43.15
C GLY A 25 11.85 -6.28 43.01
N GLU A 26 12.51 -5.23 43.54
CA GLU A 26 12.04 -3.83 43.57
C GLU A 26 11.85 -3.17 42.19
N LEU A 27 12.27 -3.83 41.10
CA LEU A 27 12.21 -3.35 39.71
C LEU A 27 10.95 -3.81 38.94
N GLY A 28 9.99 -4.45 39.61
CA GLY A 28 8.79 -5.05 39.01
C GLY A 28 8.92 -6.56 38.79
N ARG A 29 7.81 -7.22 38.46
CA ARG A 29 7.77 -8.68 38.21
C ARG A 29 7.98 -8.95 36.72
N VAL A 30 8.86 -9.88 36.37
CA VAL A 30 9.21 -10.16 34.97
C VAL A 30 8.90 -11.61 34.63
N TYR A 31 8.08 -11.81 33.60
CA TYR A 31 7.63 -13.12 33.16
C TYR A 31 8.09 -13.41 31.74
N VAL A 32 8.46 -14.66 31.46
CA VAL A 32 8.41 -15.18 30.09
C VAL A 32 6.97 -15.56 29.81
N VAL A 33 6.40 -15.02 28.74
CA VAL A 33 5.00 -15.25 28.38
C VAL A 33 4.87 -15.71 26.95
N ARG A 34 3.75 -16.38 26.68
CA ARG A 34 3.34 -16.87 25.37
C ARG A 34 1.91 -16.40 25.13
N LEU A 35 1.66 -15.80 23.97
CA LEU A 35 0.28 -15.56 23.53
C LEU A 35 -0.37 -16.90 23.20
N LYS A 36 -1.55 -17.19 23.76
CA LYS A 36 -2.27 -18.47 23.52
C LYS A 36 -2.54 -18.73 22.04
N ALA A 37 -2.79 -17.68 21.26
CA ALA A 37 -2.99 -17.77 19.82
C ALA A 37 -1.70 -18.06 19.02
N LEU A 38 -0.52 -17.83 19.60
CA LEU A 38 0.78 -18.00 18.96
C LEU A 38 1.70 -18.88 19.82
N PRO A 39 1.45 -20.21 19.85
CA PRO A 39 2.05 -21.08 20.84
C PRO A 39 3.58 -21.27 20.71
N ASN A 40 4.13 -20.92 19.54
CA ASN A 40 5.56 -21.11 19.21
C ASN A 40 6.39 -19.84 19.41
N LYS A 41 5.83 -18.77 19.98
CA LYS A 41 6.53 -17.51 20.16
C LYS A 41 6.51 -17.08 21.62
N LEU A 42 7.66 -16.64 22.10
CA LEU A 42 7.85 -16.15 23.46
C LEU A 42 8.02 -14.64 23.48
N TRP A 43 7.65 -14.04 24.60
CA TRP A 43 7.78 -12.62 24.91
C TRP A 43 8.21 -12.44 26.37
N ILE A 44 8.65 -11.24 26.70
CA ILE A 44 8.86 -10.82 28.09
C ILE A 44 7.71 -9.90 28.49
N MET A 45 7.07 -10.17 29.63
CA MET A 45 6.10 -9.27 30.26
C MET A 45 6.68 -8.73 31.56
N LYS A 46 6.91 -7.42 31.61
CA LYS A 46 7.29 -6.71 32.83
C LYS A 46 6.07 -6.03 33.44
N ARG A 47 5.75 -6.33 34.71
CA ARG A 47 4.70 -5.68 35.49
C ARG A 47 5.30 -4.58 36.36
N LEU A 48 4.93 -3.34 36.05
CA LEU A 48 5.32 -2.14 36.80
C LEU A 48 4.16 -1.68 37.66
N ARG A 49 4.39 -1.31 38.92
CA ARG A 49 3.32 -0.77 39.77
C ARG A 49 2.75 0.49 39.12
N TYR A 50 1.42 0.58 39.02
CA TYR A 50 0.69 1.65 38.33
C TYR A 50 -0.46 2.19 39.18
N LEU A 51 -0.20 2.37 40.49
CA LEU A 51 -1.22 2.71 41.48
C LEU A 51 -1.21 4.21 41.83
N LYS A 52 -0.09 4.70 42.37
CA LYS A 52 0.05 6.11 42.78
C LYS A 52 0.59 6.95 41.62
N GLU A 53 0.36 8.27 41.66
CA GLU A 53 0.83 9.19 40.61
C GLU A 53 2.35 9.10 40.38
N LYS A 54 3.14 8.90 41.46
CA LYS A 54 4.58 8.63 41.37
C LYS A 54 4.88 7.36 40.58
N ASP A 55 4.14 6.28 40.85
CA ASP A 55 4.34 4.97 40.22
C ASP A 55 3.95 5.03 38.73
N LYS A 56 2.85 5.72 38.41
CA LYS A 56 2.38 5.93 37.04
C LYS A 56 3.39 6.70 36.19
N ARG A 57 3.91 7.82 36.73
CA ARG A 57 4.96 8.61 36.07
C ARG A 57 6.18 7.76 35.73
N ILE A 58 6.65 6.97 36.68
CA ILE A 58 7.79 6.06 36.49
C ILE A 58 7.52 5.05 35.37
N ALA A 59 6.35 4.41 35.40
CA ALA A 59 6.00 3.37 34.43
C ALA A 59 5.78 3.94 33.02
N ASP A 60 5.15 5.11 32.91
CA ASP A 60 4.95 5.79 31.63
C ASP A 60 6.26 6.33 31.06
N GLU A 61 7.15 6.88 31.88
CA GLU A 61 8.51 7.25 31.47
C GLU A 61 9.25 6.04 30.89
N GLU A 62 9.24 4.88 31.57
CA GLU A 62 9.89 3.67 31.08
C GLU A 62 9.36 3.22 29.70
N VAL A 63 8.04 3.29 29.48
CA VAL A 63 7.44 2.99 28.18
C VAL A 63 7.89 3.98 27.11
N GLU A 64 7.88 5.27 27.41
CA GLU A 64 8.29 6.30 26.44
C GLU A 64 9.77 6.16 26.10
N MET A 65 10.62 5.81 27.06
CA MET A 65 12.02 5.48 26.81
C MET A 65 12.17 4.29 25.87
N LEU A 66 11.42 3.20 26.10
CA LEU A 66 11.42 2.02 25.23
C LEU A 66 10.95 2.33 23.80
N LYS A 67 9.98 3.23 23.64
CA LYS A 67 9.51 3.69 22.33
C LYS A 67 10.57 4.53 21.62
N LEU A 68 11.14 5.52 22.31
CA LEU A 68 12.15 6.41 21.75
C LEU A 68 13.43 5.67 21.39
N ALA A 69 13.81 4.67 22.18
CA ALA A 69 14.99 3.86 21.95
C ALA A 69 14.79 2.79 20.85
N GLY A 70 13.60 2.66 20.25
CA GLY A 70 13.29 1.61 19.29
C GLY A 70 14.24 1.59 18.08
N SER A 71 15.08 0.56 17.99
CA SER A 71 16.06 0.39 16.92
C SER A 71 16.33 -1.10 16.66
N LYS A 72 17.18 -1.40 15.66
CA LYS A 72 17.65 -2.79 15.42
C LYS A 72 18.38 -3.36 16.65
N TYR A 73 19.10 -2.52 17.40
CA TYR A 73 20.04 -2.92 18.45
C TYR A 73 19.49 -2.74 19.87
N THR A 74 18.21 -2.44 20.02
CA THR A 74 17.53 -2.27 21.31
C THR A 74 16.35 -3.23 21.41
N VAL A 75 16.00 -3.61 22.65
CA VAL A 75 14.85 -4.47 22.91
C VAL A 75 13.58 -3.72 22.51
N ARG A 76 12.81 -4.33 21.62
CA ARG A 76 11.59 -3.74 21.07
C ARG A 76 10.39 -3.89 22.01
N LEU A 77 9.71 -2.76 22.25
CA LEU A 77 8.35 -2.74 22.83
C LEU A 77 7.36 -3.36 21.83
N VAL A 78 6.59 -4.35 22.29
CA VAL A 78 5.53 -4.99 21.50
C VAL A 78 4.19 -4.32 21.80
N GLU A 79 3.81 -4.24 23.07
CA GLU A 79 2.56 -3.61 23.50
C GLU A 79 2.58 -3.25 25.00
N LYS A 80 1.58 -2.48 25.44
CA LYS A 80 1.32 -2.20 26.86
C LYS A 80 -0.16 -2.23 27.19
N PHE A 81 -0.51 -2.68 28.39
CA PHE A 81 -1.86 -2.64 28.92
C PHE A 81 -1.84 -2.66 30.45
N THR A 82 -2.91 -2.20 31.09
CA THR A 82 -3.05 -2.24 32.55
C THR A 82 -3.70 -3.54 33.00
N PHE A 83 -3.23 -4.11 34.10
CA PHE A 83 -3.82 -5.27 34.75
C PHE A 83 -3.70 -5.14 36.27
N ASP A 84 -4.81 -5.27 36.99
CA ASP A 84 -4.93 -4.96 38.42
C ASP A 84 -4.44 -3.54 38.76
N VAL A 85 -3.36 -3.45 39.54
CA VAL A 85 -2.69 -2.22 39.99
C VAL A 85 -1.37 -2.00 39.25
N ASP A 86 -1.11 -2.75 38.18
CA ASP A 86 0.14 -2.74 37.44
C ASP A 86 -0.07 -2.36 35.96
N LEU A 87 0.99 -1.84 35.34
CA LEU A 87 1.15 -1.70 33.90
C LEU A 87 1.98 -2.89 33.40
N CYS A 88 1.41 -3.69 32.52
CA CYS A 88 2.08 -4.75 31.80
C CYS A 88 2.75 -4.17 30.55
N VAL A 89 4.07 -4.33 30.47
CA VAL A 89 4.91 -3.93 29.33
C VAL A 89 5.42 -5.19 28.66
N VAL A 90 4.94 -5.46 27.44
CA VAL A 90 5.31 -6.66 26.66
C VAL A 90 6.41 -6.30 25.68
N MET A 91 7.49 -7.07 25.70
CA MET A 91 8.72 -6.84 24.93
C MET A 91 9.14 -8.10 24.18
N GLU A 92 10.02 -7.94 23.19
CA GLU A 92 10.60 -9.10 22.50
C GLU A 92 11.43 -9.99 23.43
N TYR A 93 11.31 -11.31 23.26
CA TYR A 93 12.14 -12.29 23.94
C TYR A 93 13.45 -12.50 23.17
N CYS A 94 14.59 -12.42 23.86
CA CYS A 94 15.92 -12.58 23.27
C CYS A 94 16.45 -13.99 23.55
N GLU A 95 16.30 -14.88 22.57
CA GLU A 95 16.58 -16.33 22.70
C GLU A 95 18.05 -16.67 22.96
N GLY A 96 18.98 -15.80 22.55
CA GLY A 96 20.41 -15.98 22.76
C GLY A 96 20.88 -15.72 24.20
N GLY A 97 19.97 -15.29 25.09
CA GLY A 97 20.28 -14.97 26.48
C GLY A 97 20.98 -13.62 26.62
N ASN A 98 21.71 -13.42 27.74
CA ASN A 98 22.44 -12.19 28.02
C ASN A 98 23.96 -12.32 27.78
N LEU A 99 24.63 -11.18 27.65
CA LEU A 99 26.05 -11.09 27.34
C LEU A 99 26.92 -11.65 28.48
N ARG A 100 26.46 -11.61 29.74
CA ARG A 100 27.17 -12.26 30.86
C ARG A 100 27.33 -13.76 30.63
N GLU A 101 26.26 -14.44 30.22
CA GLU A 101 26.31 -15.86 29.90
C GLU A 101 27.19 -16.13 28.69
N LEU A 102 27.14 -15.26 27.68
CA LEU A 102 28.03 -15.36 26.53
C LEU A 102 29.50 -15.21 26.94
N ILE A 103 29.85 -14.23 27.79
CA ILE A 103 31.21 -14.04 28.31
C ILE A 103 31.71 -15.33 28.99
N LYS A 104 30.88 -15.98 29.81
CA LYS A 104 31.22 -17.26 30.44
C LYS A 104 31.53 -18.35 29.40
N LYS A 105 30.69 -18.46 28.36
CA LYS A 105 30.89 -19.39 27.23
C LYS A 105 32.13 -19.06 26.39
N MET A 106 32.44 -17.78 26.22
CA MET A 106 33.58 -17.30 25.42
C MET A 106 34.93 -17.65 26.07
N LYS A 107 35.01 -17.80 27.40
CA LYS A 107 36.27 -18.14 28.10
C LYS A 107 36.93 -19.42 27.59
N THR A 108 36.15 -20.38 27.09
CA THR A 108 36.66 -21.66 26.57
C THR A 108 36.99 -21.61 25.07
N GLN A 109 36.73 -20.49 24.41
CA GLN A 109 36.96 -20.33 22.97
C GLN A 109 38.38 -19.85 22.64
N THR A 110 38.80 -20.13 21.40
CA THR A 110 40.06 -19.63 20.86
C THR A 110 40.09 -18.10 20.86
N ILE A 111 41.29 -17.52 21.01
CA ILE A 111 41.49 -16.07 21.01
C ILE A 111 40.93 -15.44 19.73
N LYS A 112 41.12 -16.10 18.57
CA LYS A 112 40.59 -15.62 17.28
C LYS A 112 39.06 -15.46 17.32
N LYS A 113 38.33 -16.49 17.74
CA LYS A 113 36.87 -16.47 17.79
C LYS A 113 36.35 -15.43 18.78
N ARG A 114 37.00 -15.31 19.95
CA ARG A 114 36.67 -14.26 20.92
C ARG A 114 36.82 -12.86 20.34
N LYS A 115 37.93 -12.59 19.66
CA LYS A 115 38.18 -11.29 19.02
C LYS A 115 37.10 -10.95 18.00
N GLU A 116 36.81 -11.88 17.09
CA GLU A 116 35.78 -11.68 16.05
C GLU A 116 34.43 -11.34 16.68
N GLN A 117 33.95 -12.13 17.65
CA GLN A 117 32.69 -11.86 18.34
C GLN A 117 32.71 -10.53 19.10
N SER A 118 33.83 -10.21 19.77
CA SER A 118 33.97 -8.95 20.52
C SER A 118 33.85 -7.72 19.62
N TYR A 119 34.39 -7.76 18.39
CA TYR A 119 34.27 -6.65 17.44
C TYR A 119 32.84 -6.39 17.00
N TYR A 120 32.09 -7.44 16.66
CA TYR A 120 30.68 -7.31 16.27
C TYR A 120 29.84 -6.79 17.44
N ILE A 121 30.00 -7.36 18.63
CA ILE A 121 29.28 -6.92 19.83
C ILE A 121 29.63 -5.46 20.14
N PHE A 122 30.91 -5.08 20.05
CA PHE A 122 31.33 -3.69 20.29
C PHE A 122 30.67 -2.73 19.31
N TYR A 123 30.73 -3.02 18.01
CA TYR A 123 30.08 -2.20 16.98
C TYR A 123 28.56 -2.10 17.20
N GLN A 124 27.88 -3.21 17.43
CA GLN A 124 26.42 -3.22 17.58
C GLN A 124 25.96 -2.52 18.88
N VAL A 125 26.72 -2.59 19.97
CA VAL A 125 26.45 -1.80 21.18
C VAL A 125 26.67 -0.32 20.93
N LEU A 126 27.74 0.08 20.22
CA LEU A 126 27.96 1.48 19.82
C LEU A 126 26.81 2.01 18.95
N MET A 127 26.32 1.20 18.00
CA MET A 127 25.16 1.57 17.17
C MET A 127 23.87 1.73 17.99
N GLY A 128 23.71 0.92 19.04
CA GLY A 128 22.62 1.09 20.01
C GLY A 128 22.76 2.38 20.84
N LEU A 129 23.98 2.69 21.31
CA LEU A 129 24.27 3.93 22.05
C LEU A 129 24.13 5.19 21.18
N LYS A 130 24.47 5.13 19.88
CA LYS A 130 24.31 6.27 18.96
C LYS A 130 22.86 6.74 18.83
N HIS A 131 21.90 5.81 18.95
CA HIS A 131 20.48 6.16 18.91
C HIS A 131 20.00 6.78 20.23
N PHE A 132 20.75 6.67 21.32
CA PHE A 132 20.28 7.09 22.64
C PHE A 132 21.43 7.49 23.58
N HIS A 133 21.50 8.78 23.89
CA HIS A 133 22.68 9.39 24.49
C HIS A 133 22.96 9.09 25.98
N SER A 134 22.14 8.34 26.74
CA SER A 134 22.63 7.77 28.02
C SER A 134 21.70 6.70 28.58
N LEU A 135 22.17 5.45 28.63
CA LEU A 135 21.42 4.32 29.21
C LEU A 135 21.58 4.22 30.74
N SER A 136 22.67 4.75 31.30
CA SER A 136 22.95 4.82 32.74
C SER A 136 22.95 3.48 33.52
N ASP A 137 22.87 2.33 32.85
CA ASP A 137 22.95 0.98 33.44
C ASP A 137 23.48 -0.08 32.44
N LEU A 138 24.50 0.30 31.66
CA LEU A 138 25.13 -0.59 30.69
C LEU A 138 25.97 -1.66 31.41
N LYS A 139 25.52 -2.91 31.37
CA LYS A 139 26.22 -4.08 31.92
C LYS A 139 25.94 -5.34 31.09
N PRO A 140 26.79 -6.38 31.17
CA PRO A 140 26.60 -7.60 30.39
C PRO A 140 25.25 -8.30 30.63
N GLU A 141 24.66 -8.15 31.80
CA GLU A 141 23.36 -8.74 32.15
C GLU A 141 22.19 -8.06 31.42
N ASN A 142 22.39 -6.82 30.95
CA ASN A 142 21.39 -5.99 30.29
C ASN A 142 21.59 -5.88 28.76
N ILE A 143 22.62 -6.54 28.23
CA ILE A 143 22.88 -6.65 26.80
C ILE A 143 22.46 -8.06 26.40
N PHE A 144 21.38 -8.18 25.65
CA PHE A 144 20.80 -9.44 25.21
C PHE A 144 21.23 -9.80 23.80
N LEU A 145 21.01 -11.07 23.44
CA LEU A 145 21.32 -11.61 22.12
C LEU A 145 20.05 -12.20 21.52
N ASP A 146 19.74 -11.84 20.28
CA ASP A 146 18.67 -12.50 19.53
C ASP A 146 19.08 -13.93 19.09
N GLN A 147 18.17 -14.62 18.40
CA GLN A 147 18.39 -15.98 17.89
C GLN A 147 19.62 -16.11 16.97
N ASP A 148 19.99 -15.02 16.28
CA ASP A 148 21.09 -14.96 15.33
C ASP A 148 22.39 -14.46 15.99
N GLY A 149 22.33 -14.14 17.29
CA GLY A 149 23.45 -13.64 18.08
C GLY A 149 23.70 -12.14 17.95
N ASN A 150 22.74 -11.36 17.44
CA ASN A 150 22.85 -9.90 17.38
C ASN A 150 22.48 -9.26 18.72
N VAL A 151 23.13 -8.13 19.01
CA VAL A 151 22.95 -7.36 20.23
C VAL A 151 21.58 -6.69 20.29
N LYS A 152 20.95 -6.81 21.47
CA LYS A 152 19.73 -6.15 21.88
C LYS A 152 19.91 -5.53 23.26
N ILE A 153 20.07 -4.22 23.33
CA ILE A 153 20.22 -3.51 24.59
C ILE A 153 18.84 -3.37 25.26
N GLY A 154 18.69 -3.89 26.48
CA GLY A 154 17.38 -4.02 27.14
C GLY A 154 17.21 -3.25 28.45
N SER A 155 18.16 -2.40 28.85
CA SER A 155 17.99 -1.56 30.05
C SER A 155 17.62 -0.12 29.69
N PHE A 156 16.41 0.26 30.10
CA PHE A 156 15.91 1.64 30.08
C PHE A 156 15.31 2.03 31.46
N GLY A 157 15.62 1.25 32.50
CA GLY A 157 15.10 1.44 33.84
C GLY A 157 15.80 2.58 34.57
N LEU A 158 15.05 3.63 34.89
CA LEU A 158 15.29 4.66 35.90
C LEU A 158 16.74 4.78 36.39
N ALA A 159 17.49 5.69 35.74
CA ALA A 159 18.56 6.37 36.45
C ALA A 159 18.00 6.87 37.80
N LEU A 160 18.76 6.62 38.86
CA LEU A 160 18.67 7.24 40.18
C LEU A 160 18.73 8.78 40.10
N LYS A 161 17.75 9.43 39.45
CA LYS A 161 17.62 10.88 39.32
C LYS A 161 16.62 11.50 40.29
N ILE A 162 16.10 10.72 41.23
CA ILE A 162 15.28 11.25 42.34
C ILE A 162 15.78 10.66 43.66
N GLU A 163 16.92 11.16 44.15
CA GLU A 163 17.20 11.37 45.58
C GLU A 163 18.57 12.03 45.79
N SER A 164 18.68 13.30 45.39
CA SER A 164 19.74 14.19 45.89
C SER A 164 19.24 15.58 46.24
N LYS A 165 17.92 15.76 46.43
CA LYS A 165 17.35 17.06 46.88
C LYS A 165 16.24 17.00 47.93
N SER A 166 15.92 15.88 48.57
CA SER A 166 14.89 15.91 49.62
C SER A 166 15.03 14.82 50.67
N GLN A 167 15.34 15.29 51.88
CA GLN A 167 15.02 14.76 53.21
C GLN A 167 16.08 13.90 53.93
N VAL A 168 16.87 14.65 54.71
CA VAL A 168 17.33 14.29 56.04
C VAL A 168 16.13 13.98 56.96
N ASN A 169 16.31 12.99 57.85
CA ASN A 169 15.54 12.65 59.06
C ASN A 169 14.26 11.79 58.91
N ALA A 170 14.30 10.51 59.33
CA ALA A 170 13.83 10.09 60.66
C ALA A 170 13.86 8.55 60.84
N ALA A 171 14.48 8.13 61.96
CA ALA A 171 14.21 6.93 62.77
C ALA A 171 14.11 5.54 62.12
N GLY A 172 15.16 4.74 62.37
CA GLY A 172 15.03 3.34 62.80
C GLY A 172 14.67 2.31 61.74
N ILE A 173 15.69 1.62 61.21
CA ILE A 173 15.85 0.16 61.19
C ILE A 173 17.25 -0.11 60.60
N GLN A 174 18.16 -0.52 61.47
CA GLN A 174 19.43 -1.14 61.08
C GLN A 174 19.16 -2.58 60.61
N ASN A 175 20.01 -3.06 59.71
CA ASN A 175 20.26 -4.47 59.38
C ASN A 175 19.31 -5.12 58.36
N GLN A 176 19.46 -4.76 57.08
CA GLN A 176 19.37 -5.77 56.02
C GLN A 176 20.62 -5.65 55.14
N GLN A 177 21.42 -6.72 55.12
CA GLN A 177 22.52 -6.91 54.17
C GLN A 177 21.95 -6.79 52.75
N PRO A 178 22.58 -6.04 51.83
CA PRO A 178 22.17 -6.06 50.44
C PRO A 178 22.28 -7.51 49.91
N SER A 179 21.21 -8.02 49.30
CA SER A 179 21.24 -9.30 48.58
C SER A 179 22.44 -9.35 47.62
N GLU A 180 23.10 -10.50 47.47
CA GLU A 180 24.31 -10.69 46.66
C GLU A 180 24.23 -10.11 45.22
N ALA A 181 23.04 -9.92 44.67
CA ALA A 181 22.79 -9.24 43.39
C ALA A 181 23.20 -7.75 43.36
N LEU A 182 23.13 -7.02 44.49
CA LEU A 182 23.46 -5.59 44.56
C LEU A 182 24.98 -5.34 44.43
N ASN A 183 25.80 -6.34 44.77
CA ASN A 183 27.26 -6.26 44.71
C ASN A 183 27.81 -6.29 43.28
N PHE A 184 27.04 -6.77 42.30
CA PHE A 184 27.49 -6.87 40.90
C PHE A 184 27.35 -5.58 40.09
N ASN A 185 26.47 -4.67 40.50
CA ASN A 185 26.25 -3.43 39.73
C ASN A 185 27.44 -2.45 39.84
N GLN A 186 28.32 -2.64 40.82
CA GLN A 186 29.42 -1.71 41.12
C GLN A 186 30.65 -1.89 40.24
N TYR A 187 30.77 -3.02 39.52
CA TYR A 187 31.98 -3.36 38.75
C TYR A 187 32.15 -2.53 37.47
N TYR A 188 31.05 -2.18 36.79
CA TYR A 188 31.08 -1.43 35.53
C TYR A 188 30.89 0.08 35.71
N LEU A 189 30.64 0.53 36.94
CA LEU A 189 30.52 1.95 37.25
C LEU A 189 31.88 2.66 37.13
N PRO A 190 31.91 3.85 36.51
CA PRO A 190 33.13 4.62 36.40
C PRO A 190 33.52 5.29 37.73
N PRO A 191 34.76 5.82 37.86
CA PRO A 191 35.24 6.45 39.09
C PRO A 191 34.32 7.55 39.63
N GLU A 192 33.81 8.42 38.74
CA GLU A 192 32.95 9.54 39.12
C GLU A 192 31.60 9.10 39.69
N ALA A 193 31.08 7.93 39.30
CA ALA A 193 29.85 7.39 39.86
C ALA A 193 30.05 6.93 41.32
N HIS A 194 31.23 6.40 41.65
CA HIS A 194 31.59 5.97 43.01
C HIS A 194 31.92 7.12 43.96
N GLU A 195 32.33 8.28 43.43
CA GLU A 195 32.78 9.43 44.22
C GLU A 195 31.74 10.54 44.29
N GLN A 196 31.07 10.83 43.17
CA GLN A 196 30.16 11.97 43.01
C GLN A 196 28.70 11.54 42.82
N LYS A 197 28.42 10.23 42.70
CA LYS A 197 27.09 9.67 42.43
C LYS A 197 26.42 10.26 41.18
N GLN A 198 27.21 10.57 40.16
CA GLN A 198 26.73 11.09 38.88
C GLN A 198 27.00 10.09 37.75
N LEU A 199 26.01 9.89 36.88
CA LEU A 199 26.11 9.11 35.65
C LEU A 199 25.81 10.01 34.46
N THR A 200 26.62 9.89 33.42
CA THR A 200 26.53 10.67 32.19
C THR A 200 26.69 9.76 30.98
N GLU A 201 26.56 10.32 29.78
CA GLU A 201 26.80 9.62 28.51
C GLU A 201 28.21 9.00 28.47
N THR A 202 29.21 9.72 28.99
CA THR A 202 30.60 9.24 29.09
C THR A 202 30.79 8.11 30.10
N SER A 203 29.81 7.89 30.99
CA SER A 203 29.80 6.75 31.91
C SER A 203 29.45 5.44 31.17
N ASP A 204 28.58 5.50 30.16
CA ASP A 204 28.26 4.34 29.31
C ASP A 204 29.46 3.95 28.43
N ILE A 205 30.27 4.94 27.99
CA ILE A 205 31.53 4.70 27.26
C ILE A 205 32.55 3.95 28.13
N TRP A 206 32.69 4.33 29.40
CA TRP A 206 33.54 3.61 30.35
C TRP A 206 33.08 2.16 30.53
N ALA A 207 31.78 1.97 30.79
CA ALA A 207 31.19 0.65 30.98
C ALA A 207 31.43 -0.23 29.75
N LEU A 208 31.22 0.30 28.54
CA LEU A 208 31.49 -0.40 27.29
C LEU A 208 32.97 -0.78 27.15
N GLY A 209 33.90 0.13 27.49
CA GLY A 209 35.33 -0.16 27.46
C GLY A 209 35.72 -1.31 28.38
N ALA A 210 35.09 -1.39 29.56
CA ALA A 210 35.27 -2.49 30.49
C ALA A 210 34.66 -3.81 29.96
N ILE A 211 33.46 -3.75 29.39
CA ILE A 211 32.75 -4.91 28.80
C ILE A 211 33.54 -5.49 27.63
N VAL A 212 34.02 -4.66 26.70
CA VAL A 212 34.78 -5.13 25.53
C VAL A 212 36.12 -5.70 25.95
N THR A 213 36.79 -5.09 26.93
CA THR A 213 38.01 -5.66 27.51
C THR A 213 37.76 -7.04 28.12
N GLU A 214 36.64 -7.22 28.82
CA GLU A 214 36.26 -8.50 29.38
C GLU A 214 35.84 -9.54 28.32
N LEU A 215 35.17 -9.14 27.24
CA LEU A 215 34.85 -10.03 26.12
C LEU A 215 36.12 -10.60 25.48
N LEU A 216 37.16 -9.76 25.34
CA LEU A 216 38.44 -10.14 24.77
C LEU A 216 39.24 -11.05 25.71
N THR A 217 39.28 -10.72 27.00
CA THR A 217 40.21 -11.35 27.96
C THR A 217 39.56 -12.45 28.81
N GLY A 218 38.24 -12.42 28.96
CA GLY A 218 37.47 -13.24 29.89
C GLY A 218 37.54 -12.78 31.36
N VAL A 219 38.15 -11.63 31.63
CA VAL A 219 38.42 -11.11 32.97
C VAL A 219 38.12 -9.62 33.00
N HIS A 220 37.46 -9.13 34.05
CA HIS A 220 37.18 -7.70 34.18
C HIS A 220 38.50 -6.89 34.35
N PRO A 221 38.69 -5.75 33.66
CA PRO A 221 39.98 -5.04 33.61
C PRO A 221 40.51 -4.61 34.98
N PHE A 222 39.61 -4.24 35.90
CA PHE A 222 39.95 -3.75 37.24
C PHE A 222 39.85 -4.82 38.34
N GLN A 223 39.57 -6.08 37.98
CA GLN A 223 39.25 -7.15 38.93
C GLN A 223 40.35 -7.34 40.02
N GLY A 224 39.98 -7.04 41.26
CA GLY A 224 40.72 -7.37 42.49
C GLY A 224 40.27 -8.70 43.11
N ARG A 225 40.80 -9.05 44.27
CA ARG A 225 40.42 -10.25 45.05
C ARG A 225 39.09 -10.05 45.78
N THR A 226 38.75 -8.80 46.10
CA THR A 226 37.48 -8.40 46.71
C THR A 226 36.78 -7.30 45.90
N LEU A 227 35.50 -7.05 46.20
CA LEU A 227 34.75 -5.94 45.62
C LEU A 227 35.42 -4.59 45.94
N ASP A 228 35.79 -4.36 47.20
CA ASP A 228 36.47 -3.13 47.62
C ASP A 228 37.81 -2.92 46.90
N GLU A 229 38.58 -3.99 46.69
CA GLU A 229 39.83 -3.91 45.93
C GLU A 229 39.57 -3.56 44.46
N THR A 230 38.49 -4.09 43.88
CA THR A 230 38.09 -3.78 42.49
C THR A 230 37.65 -2.32 42.36
N ILE A 231 36.86 -1.80 43.30
CA ILE A 231 36.46 -0.38 43.34
C ILE A 231 37.67 0.52 43.54
N LEU A 232 38.59 0.15 44.43
CA LEU A 232 39.83 0.88 44.66
C LEU A 232 40.71 0.91 43.39
N ASN A 233 40.72 -0.17 42.62
CA ASN A 233 41.41 -0.22 41.33
C ASN A 233 40.75 0.67 40.29
N ILE A 234 39.41 0.71 40.23
CA ILE A 234 38.66 1.64 39.37
C ILE A 234 39.01 3.09 39.72
N LYS A 235 38.88 3.49 40.99
CA LYS A 235 39.14 4.86 41.46
C LYS A 235 40.57 5.33 41.16
N ASN A 236 41.55 4.44 41.28
CA ASN A 236 42.95 4.75 41.00
C ASN A 236 43.35 4.51 39.52
N GLY A 237 42.42 4.11 38.66
CA GLY A 237 42.70 3.74 37.26
C GLY A 237 43.70 2.60 37.07
N ARG A 238 43.82 1.70 38.07
CA ARG A 238 44.73 0.54 38.02
C ARG A 238 44.04 -0.65 37.36
N PHE A 239 44.18 -0.78 36.04
CA PHE A 239 43.71 -1.95 35.30
C PHE A 239 44.85 -2.90 34.93
N LYS A 240 44.51 -4.17 34.71
CA LYS A 240 45.47 -5.18 34.23
C LYS A 240 45.91 -4.85 32.81
N ALA A 241 47.21 -4.98 32.53
CA ALA A 241 47.74 -4.74 31.19
C ALA A 241 46.99 -5.58 30.14
N LEU A 242 46.57 -4.93 29.04
CA LEU A 242 45.90 -5.60 27.94
C LEU A 242 46.86 -6.63 27.29
N PRO A 243 46.40 -7.85 26.97
CA PRO A 243 47.25 -8.86 26.34
C PRO A 243 47.83 -8.40 24.99
N ASP A 244 48.97 -8.96 24.59
CA ASP A 244 49.69 -8.58 23.36
C ASP A 244 48.87 -8.70 22.06
N PHE A 245 47.83 -9.54 22.07
CA PHE A 245 46.93 -9.70 20.92
C PHE A 245 45.92 -8.54 20.75
N VAL A 246 45.78 -7.68 21.77
CA VAL A 246 45.01 -6.43 21.76
C VAL A 246 46.01 -5.30 21.46
N LYS A 247 46.10 -4.90 20.19
CA LYS A 247 47.10 -3.95 19.67
C LYS A 247 46.49 -3.00 18.64
N GLY A 248 47.22 -1.93 18.32
CA GLY A 248 46.80 -0.91 17.35
C GLY A 248 45.58 -0.12 17.83
N GLU A 249 44.77 0.32 16.88
CA GLU A 249 43.61 1.19 17.10
C GLU A 249 42.66 0.67 18.19
N LEU A 250 42.34 -0.62 18.23
CA LEU A 250 41.49 -1.19 19.30
C LEU A 250 42.06 -0.96 20.70
N LYS A 251 43.39 -1.08 20.87
CA LYS A 251 44.04 -0.88 22.17
C LYS A 251 43.92 0.59 22.60
N GLU A 252 44.13 1.51 21.67
CA GLU A 252 44.03 2.95 21.89
C GLU A 252 42.60 3.36 22.24
N MET A 253 41.63 2.85 21.48
CA MET A 253 40.20 3.01 21.77
C MET A 253 39.87 2.53 23.19
N LEU A 254 40.21 1.29 23.55
CA LEU A 254 39.89 0.74 24.88
C LEU A 254 40.51 1.54 26.03
N ILE A 255 41.77 1.96 25.89
CA ILE A 255 42.46 2.78 26.91
C ILE A 255 41.80 4.16 27.03
N SER A 256 41.40 4.78 25.92
CA SER A 256 40.71 6.08 25.93
C SER A 256 39.31 6.00 26.55
N MET A 257 38.58 4.90 26.33
CA MET A 257 37.25 4.68 26.90
C MET A 257 37.28 4.52 28.42
N ILE A 258 38.30 3.86 28.97
CA ILE A 258 38.48 3.67 30.43
C ILE A 258 39.38 4.75 31.07
N ASN A 259 39.37 5.97 30.50
CA ASN A 259 40.10 7.09 31.10
C ASN A 259 39.42 7.56 32.40
N ILE A 260 40.22 7.79 33.45
CA ILE A 260 39.71 8.27 34.74
C ILE A 260 38.96 9.59 34.56
N ASP A 261 39.49 10.48 33.72
CA ASP A 261 38.86 11.77 33.39
C ASP A 261 37.71 11.56 32.38
N PRO A 262 36.45 11.80 32.75
CA PRO A 262 35.30 11.59 31.87
C PRO A 262 35.35 12.43 30.60
N LEU A 263 35.96 13.62 30.66
CA LEU A 263 36.07 14.54 29.52
C LEU A 263 37.09 14.10 28.47
N LYS A 264 37.95 13.13 28.80
CA LYS A 264 38.94 12.55 27.88
C LYS A 264 38.44 11.26 27.22
N ARG A 265 37.24 10.81 27.57
CA ARG A 265 36.62 9.64 26.93
C ARG A 265 36.02 10.08 25.60
N PRO A 266 36.21 9.30 24.52
CA PRO A 266 35.66 9.64 23.22
C PRO A 266 34.13 9.52 23.21
N SER A 267 33.48 10.25 22.30
CA SER A 267 32.04 10.10 22.06
C SER A 267 31.72 8.79 21.32
N THR A 268 30.45 8.41 21.27
CA THR A 268 30.02 7.24 20.48
C THR A 268 30.28 7.45 18.98
N GLU A 269 30.09 8.66 18.48
CA GLU A 269 30.36 9.05 17.09
C GLU A 269 31.84 8.94 16.77
N GLU A 270 32.72 9.48 17.62
CA GLU A 270 34.17 9.40 17.43
C GLU A 270 34.66 7.94 17.40
N LEU A 271 34.08 7.06 18.21
CA LEU A 271 34.40 5.63 18.19
C LEU A 271 33.89 4.94 16.91
N LEU A 272 32.69 5.29 16.43
CA LEU A 272 32.10 4.73 15.21
C LEU A 272 32.81 5.20 13.93
N ASP A 273 33.41 6.38 13.95
CA ASP A 273 34.18 6.96 12.85
C ASP A 273 35.63 6.44 12.78
N SER A 274 36.03 5.56 13.69
CA SER A 274 37.33 4.86 13.64
C SER A 274 37.43 3.93 12.43
N ASP A 275 38.65 3.72 11.91
CA ASP A 275 38.88 2.88 10.73
C ASP A 275 38.41 1.44 10.99
N LEU A 276 38.65 0.94 12.21
CA LEU A 276 38.15 -0.35 12.68
C LEU A 276 36.63 -0.44 12.62
N MET A 277 35.90 0.55 13.14
CA MET A 277 34.42 0.49 13.16
C MET A 277 33.81 0.67 11.78
N ILE A 278 34.40 1.51 10.93
CA ILE A 278 34.02 1.64 9.51
C ILE A 278 34.19 0.30 8.78
N LEU A 279 35.28 -0.43 9.06
CA LEU A 279 35.50 -1.75 8.47
C LEU A 279 34.45 -2.77 8.95
N ILE A 280 34.16 -2.82 10.25
CA ILE A 280 33.13 -3.72 10.79
C ILE A 280 31.74 -3.36 10.22
N ALA A 281 31.42 -2.07 10.06
CA ALA A 281 30.18 -1.60 9.44
C ALA A 281 30.02 -2.11 8.00
N LYS A 282 31.09 -2.10 7.20
CA LYS A 282 31.06 -2.65 5.83
C LYS A 282 30.76 -4.15 5.83
N ILE A 283 31.42 -4.91 6.71
CA ILE A 283 31.22 -6.36 6.84
C ILE A 283 29.79 -6.69 7.29
N GLU A 284 29.25 -5.94 8.26
CA GLU A 284 27.87 -6.06 8.72
C GLU A 284 26.86 -5.78 7.59
N ASN A 285 27.08 -4.72 6.80
CA ASN A 285 26.22 -4.37 5.67
C ASN A 285 26.23 -5.44 4.57
N GLU A 286 27.40 -6.01 4.25
CA GLU A 286 27.52 -7.11 3.27
C GLU A 286 26.83 -8.40 3.74
N LYS A 287 26.95 -8.72 5.04
CA LYS A 287 26.22 -9.85 5.65
C LYS A 287 24.71 -9.64 5.60
N GLU A 288 24.23 -8.44 5.91
CA GLU A 288 22.81 -8.12 5.89
C GLU A 288 22.23 -8.18 4.46
N GLN A 289 22.98 -7.70 3.45
CA GLN A 289 22.58 -7.83 2.05
C GLN A 289 22.53 -9.30 1.61
N SER A 290 23.54 -10.09 1.99
CA SER A 290 23.60 -11.53 1.66
C SER A 290 22.45 -12.32 2.31
N GLN A 291 22.13 -12.04 3.57
CA GLN A 291 21.00 -12.65 4.27
C GLN A 291 19.65 -12.22 3.69
N LYS A 292 19.50 -10.96 3.26
CA LYS A 292 18.28 -10.49 2.56
C LYS A 292 18.07 -11.23 1.25
N VAL A 293 19.13 -11.41 0.46
CA VAL A 293 19.07 -12.17 -0.81
C VAL A 293 18.69 -13.63 -0.53
N GLN A 294 19.33 -14.29 0.43
CA GLN A 294 18.99 -15.67 0.81
C GLN A 294 17.57 -15.81 1.35
N THR A 295 17.10 -14.85 2.15
CA THR A 295 15.72 -14.84 2.67
C THR A 295 14.70 -14.66 1.55
N LEU A 296 14.99 -13.79 0.58
CA LEU A 296 14.15 -13.60 -0.60
C LEU A 296 14.13 -14.83 -1.50
N GLU A 297 15.27 -15.52 -1.67
CA GLU A 297 15.35 -16.80 -2.38
C GLU A 297 14.59 -17.91 -1.66
N GLN A 298 14.71 -18.00 -0.34
CA GLN A 298 13.96 -18.96 0.47
C GLN A 298 12.45 -18.68 0.39
N GLN A 299 12.02 -17.42 0.53
CA GLN A 299 10.61 -17.03 0.37
C GLN A 299 10.09 -17.31 -1.04
N LYS A 300 10.93 -17.09 -2.05
CA LYS A 300 10.61 -17.45 -3.44
C LYS A 300 10.47 -18.97 -3.59
N ASN A 301 11.36 -19.77 -3.01
CA ASN A 301 11.29 -21.23 -3.06
C ASN A 301 10.09 -21.78 -2.27
N ASP A 302 9.80 -21.24 -1.09
CA ASP A 302 8.63 -21.58 -0.31
C ASP A 302 7.33 -21.17 -1.03
N ALA A 303 7.33 -20.03 -1.74
CA ALA A 303 6.22 -19.62 -2.59
C ALA A 303 6.05 -20.53 -3.81
N ILE A 304 7.16 -20.96 -4.45
CA ILE A 304 7.15 -21.93 -5.55
C ILE A 304 6.61 -23.28 -5.05
N GLU A 305 7.05 -23.76 -3.88
CA GLU A 305 6.58 -25.02 -3.32
C GLU A 305 5.12 -24.95 -2.87
N LYS A 306 4.69 -23.83 -2.25
CA LYS A 306 3.27 -23.57 -1.98
C LYS A 306 2.44 -23.52 -3.26
N THR A 307 2.98 -22.93 -4.33
CA THR A 307 2.33 -22.89 -5.64
C THR A 307 2.24 -24.29 -6.22
N ARG A 308 3.30 -25.10 -6.15
CA ARG A 308 3.32 -26.50 -6.61
C ARG A 308 2.35 -27.39 -5.82
N ILE A 309 2.25 -27.21 -4.50
CA ILE A 309 1.29 -27.90 -3.65
C ILE A 309 -0.14 -27.46 -4.01
N ALA A 310 -0.37 -26.16 -4.18
CA ALA A 310 -1.66 -25.63 -4.61
C ALA A 310 -2.04 -26.11 -6.02
N GLU A 311 -1.09 -26.18 -6.95
CA GLU A 311 -1.28 -26.71 -8.32
C GLU A 311 -1.59 -28.21 -8.28
N ASN A 312 -0.90 -29.00 -7.46
CA ASN A 312 -1.22 -30.42 -7.27
C ASN A 312 -2.57 -30.63 -6.58
N GLN A 313 -2.94 -29.77 -5.62
CA GLN A 313 -4.28 -29.76 -5.04
C GLN A 313 -5.33 -29.35 -6.06
N VAL A 314 -5.05 -28.36 -6.92
CA VAL A 314 -5.91 -27.97 -8.03
C VAL A 314 -6.04 -29.12 -9.03
N LEU A 315 -4.96 -29.82 -9.36
CA LEU A 315 -4.99 -30.98 -10.26
C LEU A 315 -5.80 -32.14 -9.67
N GLN A 316 -5.67 -32.40 -8.36
CA GLN A 316 -6.49 -33.38 -7.64
C GLN A 316 -7.96 -32.95 -7.54
N LEU A 317 -8.22 -31.66 -7.30
CA LEU A 317 -9.56 -31.07 -7.29
C LEU A 317 -10.17 -31.07 -8.69
N GLU A 318 -9.40 -30.86 -9.75
CA GLU A 318 -9.82 -30.95 -11.16
C GLU A 318 -10.16 -32.39 -11.54
N GLN A 319 -9.39 -33.37 -11.06
CA GLN A 319 -9.69 -34.79 -11.20
C GLN A 319 -10.96 -35.18 -10.43
N GLN A 320 -11.17 -34.67 -9.21
CA GLN A 320 -12.43 -34.83 -8.46
C GLN A 320 -13.61 -34.08 -9.09
N ASN A 321 -13.37 -32.95 -9.77
CA ASN A 321 -14.41 -32.14 -10.42
C ASN A 321 -14.85 -32.74 -11.77
N ASN A 322 -14.03 -33.59 -12.40
CA ASN A 322 -14.43 -34.36 -13.58
C ASN A 322 -15.53 -35.40 -13.28
N GLU A 323 -15.68 -35.85 -12.03
CA GLU A 323 -16.76 -36.76 -11.61
C GLU A 323 -18.11 -36.02 -11.36
N LEU A 324 -18.13 -34.68 -11.43
CA LEU A 324 -19.30 -33.82 -11.15
C LEU A 324 -19.88 -33.08 -12.37
N GLN A 325 -19.37 -33.32 -13.57
CA GLN A 325 -19.85 -32.66 -14.79
C GLN A 325 -21.09 -33.36 -15.36
N LEU A 326 -22.14 -32.59 -15.71
CA LEU A 326 -23.32 -33.12 -16.40
C LEU A 326 -22.89 -33.82 -17.71
N PRO A 327 -23.20 -35.12 -17.90
CA PRO A 327 -22.87 -35.82 -19.13
C PRO A 327 -23.50 -35.15 -20.35
N CYS A 328 -22.81 -35.17 -21.50
CA CYS A 328 -23.32 -34.57 -22.74
C CYS A 328 -24.68 -35.16 -23.17
N SER A 329 -24.96 -36.42 -22.85
CA SER A 329 -26.26 -37.06 -23.08
C SER A 329 -27.38 -36.37 -22.29
N VAL A 330 -27.13 -36.06 -21.02
CA VAL A 330 -28.08 -35.35 -20.15
C VAL A 330 -28.30 -33.94 -20.66
N LEU A 331 -27.25 -33.21 -21.04
CA LEU A 331 -27.37 -31.86 -21.59
C LEU A 331 -28.20 -31.81 -22.88
N LYS A 332 -28.04 -32.81 -23.75
CA LYS A 332 -28.87 -32.95 -24.96
C LYS A 332 -30.33 -33.23 -24.62
N GLN A 333 -30.57 -34.15 -23.68
CA GLN A 333 -31.93 -34.48 -23.23
C GLN A 333 -32.65 -33.24 -22.69
N ILE A 334 -32.00 -32.47 -21.81
CA ILE A 334 -32.53 -31.19 -21.29
C ILE A 334 -32.88 -30.23 -22.44
N GLY A 335 -31.99 -30.11 -23.44
CA GLY A 335 -32.22 -29.27 -24.61
C GLY A 335 -33.41 -29.72 -25.46
N GLU A 336 -33.63 -31.03 -25.59
CA GLU A 336 -34.79 -31.60 -26.28
C GLU A 336 -36.09 -31.41 -25.49
N ASP A 337 -36.04 -31.61 -24.18
CA ASP A 337 -37.20 -31.46 -23.30
C ASP A 337 -37.70 -30.02 -23.30
N LEU A 338 -36.82 -29.02 -23.18
CA LEU A 338 -37.18 -27.59 -23.26
C LEU A 338 -37.71 -27.15 -24.64
N LYS A 339 -37.39 -27.87 -25.73
CA LYS A 339 -37.87 -27.56 -27.08
C LYS A 339 -39.28 -28.08 -27.37
N LYS A 340 -39.82 -28.99 -26.54
CA LYS A 340 -41.17 -29.52 -26.72
C LYS A 340 -42.21 -28.39 -26.55
N LEU A 341 -43.29 -28.46 -27.32
CA LEU A 341 -44.44 -27.57 -27.20
C LEU A 341 -45.43 -28.15 -26.17
N LEU A 342 -46.12 -27.29 -25.42
CA LEU A 342 -47.19 -27.69 -24.49
C LEU A 342 -48.45 -28.11 -25.26
N GLN A 343 -48.48 -29.35 -25.74
CA GLN A 343 -49.61 -29.97 -26.46
C GLN A 343 -50.08 -31.24 -25.75
N GLY A 344 -51.31 -31.67 -26.03
CA GLY A 344 -51.92 -32.85 -25.40
C GLY A 344 -52.89 -32.51 -24.27
N THR A 345 -53.21 -33.53 -23.47
CA THR A 345 -54.06 -33.46 -22.29
C THR A 345 -53.42 -32.62 -21.17
N ASP A 346 -54.21 -32.14 -20.21
CA ASP A 346 -53.70 -31.35 -19.09
C ASP A 346 -52.68 -32.12 -18.25
N GLU A 347 -52.85 -33.45 -18.14
CA GLU A 347 -51.92 -34.31 -17.43
C GLU A 347 -50.57 -34.45 -18.18
N GLU A 348 -50.59 -34.62 -19.50
CA GLU A 348 -49.36 -34.67 -20.31
C GLU A 348 -48.57 -33.35 -20.25
N LYS A 349 -49.29 -32.21 -20.31
CA LYS A 349 -48.66 -30.88 -20.15
C LYS A 349 -48.04 -30.72 -18.78
N LYS A 350 -48.74 -31.15 -17.72
CA LYS A 350 -48.24 -31.10 -16.35
C LYS A 350 -46.99 -31.94 -16.16
N GLN A 351 -46.97 -33.18 -16.67
CA GLN A 351 -45.80 -34.06 -16.61
C GLN A 351 -44.60 -33.46 -17.36
N LEU A 352 -44.80 -32.86 -18.53
CA LEU A 352 -43.73 -32.18 -19.26
C LEU A 352 -43.15 -31.00 -18.45
N LEU A 353 -44.01 -30.18 -17.84
CA LEU A 353 -43.57 -29.06 -17.00
C LEU A 353 -42.77 -29.54 -15.78
N GLU A 354 -43.15 -30.66 -15.16
CA GLU A 354 -42.40 -31.26 -14.04
C GLU A 354 -41.01 -31.76 -14.45
N VAL A 355 -40.88 -32.33 -15.65
CA VAL A 355 -39.58 -32.73 -16.21
C VAL A 355 -38.71 -31.50 -16.48
N GLN A 356 -39.24 -30.50 -17.18
CA GLN A 356 -38.51 -29.27 -17.50
C GLN A 356 -38.08 -28.49 -16.24
N GLU A 357 -38.90 -28.50 -15.18
CA GLU A 357 -38.53 -27.95 -13.86
C GLU A 357 -37.33 -28.68 -13.24
N THR A 358 -37.33 -30.00 -13.32
CA THR A 358 -36.23 -30.84 -12.81
C THR A 358 -34.94 -30.56 -13.57
N ASP A 359 -35.03 -30.45 -14.90
CA ASP A 359 -33.91 -30.09 -15.77
C ASP A 359 -33.34 -28.71 -15.44
N CYS A 360 -34.20 -27.70 -15.26
CA CYS A 360 -33.75 -26.37 -14.89
C CYS A 360 -33.06 -26.36 -13.52
N LYS A 361 -33.53 -27.15 -12.54
CA LYS A 361 -32.86 -27.32 -11.23
C LYS A 361 -31.49 -28.00 -11.36
N LEU A 362 -31.34 -28.96 -12.28
CA LEU A 362 -30.05 -29.57 -12.59
C LEU A 362 -29.07 -28.54 -13.15
N ILE A 363 -29.52 -27.72 -14.11
CA ILE A 363 -28.70 -26.61 -14.66
C ILE A 363 -28.27 -25.65 -13.55
N GLN A 364 -29.20 -25.26 -12.67
CA GLN A 364 -28.87 -24.37 -11.55
C GLN A 364 -27.81 -24.97 -10.64
N ARG A 365 -27.95 -26.24 -10.23
CA ARG A 365 -26.94 -26.94 -9.40
C ARG A 365 -25.59 -27.06 -10.12
N ALA A 366 -25.61 -27.21 -11.45
CA ALA A 366 -24.40 -27.30 -12.24
C ALA A 366 -23.64 -25.97 -12.28
N PHE A 367 -24.32 -24.84 -12.48
CA PHE A 367 -23.67 -23.56 -12.81
C PHE A 367 -23.76 -22.45 -11.76
N TYR A 368 -24.60 -22.56 -10.74
CA TYR A 368 -24.77 -21.53 -9.71
C TYR A 368 -23.45 -21.22 -8.99
N GLY A 369 -23.01 -19.96 -9.06
CA GLY A 369 -21.77 -19.50 -8.42
C GLY A 369 -20.46 -20.05 -9.01
N LYS A 370 -20.51 -20.89 -10.06
CA LYS A 370 -19.33 -21.56 -10.62
C LYS A 370 -18.79 -20.85 -11.87
N LYS A 371 -17.47 -20.80 -11.99
CA LYS A 371 -16.75 -20.39 -13.20
C LYS A 371 -16.38 -21.63 -14.02
N ASP A 372 -17.31 -22.10 -14.85
CA ASP A 372 -17.17 -23.30 -15.69
C ASP A 372 -17.50 -22.97 -17.16
N ASP A 373 -16.60 -22.27 -17.84
CA ASP A 373 -16.80 -21.89 -19.25
C ASP A 373 -16.86 -23.12 -20.18
N ILE A 374 -16.19 -24.23 -19.84
CA ILE A 374 -16.21 -25.47 -20.63
C ILE A 374 -17.60 -26.13 -20.56
N GLY A 375 -18.16 -26.28 -19.36
CA GLY A 375 -19.53 -26.75 -19.16
C GLY A 375 -20.55 -25.84 -19.82
N ARG A 376 -20.38 -24.52 -19.71
CA ARG A 376 -21.24 -23.52 -20.38
C ARG A 376 -21.20 -23.67 -21.91
N LYS A 377 -20.03 -23.88 -22.49
CA LYS A 377 -19.88 -24.13 -23.93
C LYS A 377 -20.64 -25.40 -24.35
N ARG A 378 -20.51 -26.50 -23.58
CA ARG A 378 -21.21 -27.76 -23.86
C ARG A 378 -22.74 -27.63 -23.76
N ILE A 379 -23.26 -26.96 -22.73
CA ILE A 379 -24.71 -26.80 -22.57
C ILE A 379 -25.31 -25.92 -23.68
N ILE A 380 -24.60 -24.87 -24.12
CA ILE A 380 -25.01 -24.06 -25.27
C ILE A 380 -24.99 -24.88 -26.56
N GLN A 381 -23.95 -25.69 -26.78
CA GLN A 381 -23.84 -26.57 -27.94
C GLN A 381 -24.89 -27.69 -27.95
N SER A 382 -25.43 -28.05 -26.79
CA SER A 382 -26.47 -29.08 -26.64
C SER A 382 -27.88 -28.56 -26.98
N GLY A 383 -28.03 -27.28 -27.33
CA GLY A 383 -29.31 -26.72 -27.77
C GLY A 383 -30.21 -26.23 -26.63
N VAL A 384 -29.69 -26.13 -25.41
CA VAL A 384 -30.46 -25.71 -24.23
C VAL A 384 -30.89 -24.24 -24.31
N ILE A 385 -30.05 -23.36 -24.86
CA ILE A 385 -30.41 -21.94 -25.03
C ILE A 385 -31.60 -21.80 -25.99
N GLU A 386 -31.59 -22.53 -27.10
CA GLU A 386 -32.73 -22.58 -28.03
C GLU A 386 -33.99 -23.15 -27.37
N GLY A 387 -33.83 -24.12 -26.45
CA GLY A 387 -34.92 -24.61 -25.61
C GLY A 387 -35.50 -23.53 -24.70
N PHE A 388 -34.66 -22.76 -24.00
CA PHE A 388 -35.12 -21.62 -23.21
C PHE A 388 -35.84 -20.57 -24.06
N ASN A 389 -35.33 -20.26 -25.25
CA ASN A 389 -36.01 -19.32 -26.16
C ASN A 389 -37.40 -19.81 -26.52
N ASN A 390 -37.56 -21.11 -26.84
CA ASN A 390 -38.87 -21.71 -27.10
C ASN A 390 -39.82 -21.53 -25.91
N VAL A 391 -39.38 -21.85 -24.69
CA VAL A 391 -40.19 -21.68 -23.47
C VAL A 391 -40.58 -20.21 -23.28
N PHE A 392 -39.61 -19.29 -23.31
CA PHE A 392 -39.84 -17.88 -23.01
C PHE A 392 -40.72 -17.18 -24.06
N GLU A 393 -40.66 -17.59 -25.32
CA GLU A 393 -41.44 -17.00 -26.41
C GLU A 393 -42.85 -17.58 -26.50
N ASN A 394 -43.01 -18.89 -26.32
CA ASN A 394 -44.24 -19.59 -26.71
C ASN A 394 -45.15 -20.01 -25.55
N TYR A 395 -44.64 -20.13 -24.32
CA TYR A 395 -45.46 -20.59 -23.20
C TYR A 395 -46.30 -19.46 -22.59
N ASP A 396 -47.47 -19.78 -22.02
CA ASP A 396 -48.19 -18.83 -21.17
C ASP A 396 -47.26 -18.36 -20.04
N LEU A 397 -47.20 -17.05 -19.81
CA LEU A 397 -46.30 -16.46 -18.81
C LEU A 397 -46.51 -17.08 -17.43
N ASN A 398 -47.76 -17.37 -17.04
CA ASN A 398 -48.08 -17.92 -15.71
C ASN A 398 -47.54 -19.34 -15.48
N LEU A 399 -47.14 -20.03 -16.55
CA LEU A 399 -46.52 -21.36 -16.47
C LEU A 399 -44.99 -21.30 -16.37
N ILE A 400 -44.39 -20.15 -16.64
CA ILE A 400 -42.94 -19.97 -16.57
C ILE A 400 -42.59 -19.58 -15.14
N THR A 401 -42.00 -20.51 -14.40
CA THR A 401 -41.54 -20.23 -13.04
C THR A 401 -40.16 -19.55 -13.05
N ARG A 402 -39.77 -19.01 -11.89
CA ARG A 402 -38.40 -18.49 -11.68
C ARG A 402 -37.33 -19.54 -11.90
N THR A 403 -37.63 -20.83 -11.81
CA THR A 403 -36.64 -21.89 -12.04
C THR A 403 -36.03 -21.77 -13.44
N TYR A 404 -36.84 -21.44 -14.45
CA TYR A 404 -36.39 -21.29 -15.83
C TYR A 404 -35.51 -20.04 -15.99
N SER A 405 -35.97 -18.89 -15.52
CA SER A 405 -35.23 -17.62 -15.64
C SER A 405 -33.89 -17.67 -14.90
N GLN A 406 -33.88 -18.25 -13.70
CA GLN A 406 -32.68 -18.44 -12.89
C GLN A 406 -31.70 -19.43 -13.53
N ALA A 407 -32.19 -20.49 -14.18
CA ALA A 407 -31.33 -21.43 -14.90
C ALA A 407 -30.64 -20.76 -16.08
N PHE A 408 -31.38 -19.98 -16.88
CA PHE A 408 -30.80 -19.19 -17.97
C PHE A 408 -29.77 -18.16 -17.44
N PHE A 409 -30.15 -17.39 -16.42
CA PHE A 409 -29.25 -16.44 -15.77
C PHE A 409 -27.99 -17.13 -15.27
N ASN A 410 -28.11 -18.31 -14.64
CA ASN A 410 -26.96 -19.06 -14.15
C ASN A 410 -26.04 -19.54 -15.28
N ILE A 411 -26.53 -19.73 -16.51
CA ILE A 411 -25.73 -20.04 -17.71
C ILE A 411 -25.03 -18.77 -18.26
N ALA A 412 -25.64 -17.59 -18.16
CA ALA A 412 -25.03 -16.34 -18.58
C ALA A 412 -24.04 -15.78 -17.54
N ASN A 413 -24.38 -15.83 -16.26
CA ASN A 413 -23.59 -15.24 -15.19
C ASN A 413 -22.25 -15.96 -14.96
N ASN A 414 -21.23 -15.23 -14.52
CA ASN A 414 -19.85 -15.73 -14.34
C ASN A 414 -19.22 -16.35 -15.60
N SER A 415 -19.73 -16.01 -16.79
CA SER A 415 -19.18 -16.46 -18.07
C SER A 415 -18.20 -15.45 -18.65
N ASN A 416 -17.23 -15.92 -19.43
CA ASN A 416 -16.40 -15.04 -20.24
C ASN A 416 -17.15 -14.51 -21.49
N ASN A 417 -16.55 -13.53 -22.19
CA ASN A 417 -17.18 -12.90 -23.35
C ASN A 417 -17.42 -13.90 -24.52
N GLU A 418 -16.57 -14.92 -24.72
CA GLU A 418 -16.78 -15.95 -25.76
C GLU A 418 -18.10 -16.70 -25.52
N ILE A 419 -18.35 -17.14 -24.30
CA ILE A 419 -19.58 -17.84 -23.92
C ILE A 419 -20.80 -16.92 -24.10
N ILE A 420 -20.72 -15.66 -23.68
CA ILE A 420 -21.82 -14.71 -23.86
C ILE A 420 -22.11 -14.47 -25.35
N HIS A 421 -21.10 -14.38 -26.21
CA HIS A 421 -21.29 -14.29 -27.66
C HIS A 421 -21.97 -15.54 -28.23
N LEU A 422 -21.62 -16.74 -27.75
CA LEU A 422 -22.31 -17.97 -28.14
C LEU A 422 -23.79 -17.96 -27.75
N ILE A 423 -24.13 -17.45 -26.55
CA ILE A 423 -25.53 -17.26 -26.12
C ILE A 423 -26.23 -16.27 -27.05
N ASN A 424 -25.61 -15.12 -27.35
CA ASN A 424 -26.18 -14.11 -28.23
C ASN A 424 -26.48 -14.64 -29.65
N ASN A 425 -25.61 -15.50 -30.19
CA ASN A 425 -25.81 -16.13 -31.50
C ASN A 425 -27.07 -17.01 -31.57
N LYS A 426 -27.62 -17.40 -30.42
CA LYS A 426 -28.89 -18.13 -30.33
C LYS A 426 -30.13 -17.22 -30.30
N LYS A 427 -29.95 -15.90 -30.41
CA LYS A 427 -31.01 -14.87 -30.48
C LYS A 427 -31.97 -14.87 -29.27
N PRO A 428 -31.48 -14.70 -28.03
CA PRO A 428 -32.31 -14.84 -26.83
C PRO A 428 -33.24 -13.65 -26.53
N TYR A 429 -33.09 -12.53 -27.25
CA TYR A 429 -33.76 -11.27 -26.90
C TYR A 429 -35.29 -11.33 -26.92
N PRO A 430 -35.99 -11.89 -27.93
CA PRO A 430 -37.46 -11.88 -27.95
C PRO A 430 -38.06 -12.54 -26.71
N GLY A 431 -37.60 -13.74 -26.35
CA GLY A 431 -38.01 -14.45 -25.15
C GLY A 431 -37.67 -13.69 -23.86
N LEU A 432 -36.41 -13.26 -23.68
CA LEU A 432 -36.00 -12.54 -22.47
C LEU A 432 -36.77 -11.21 -22.28
N ILE A 433 -37.05 -10.49 -23.36
CA ILE A 433 -37.82 -9.25 -23.34
C ILE A 433 -39.29 -9.52 -22.98
N ARG A 434 -39.88 -10.61 -23.48
CA ARG A 434 -41.24 -11.02 -23.12
C ARG A 434 -41.41 -11.28 -21.62
N LEU A 435 -40.39 -11.82 -20.95
CA LEU A 435 -40.42 -12.06 -19.50
C LEU A 435 -40.61 -10.79 -18.65
N HIS A 436 -40.45 -9.59 -19.22
CA HIS A 436 -40.69 -8.32 -18.49
C HIS A 436 -42.19 -8.04 -18.26
N GLU A 437 -43.06 -8.77 -18.95
CA GLU A 437 -44.52 -8.73 -18.80
C GLU A 437 -45.02 -9.71 -17.72
N HIS A 438 -44.13 -10.52 -17.16
CA HIS A 438 -44.47 -11.49 -16.12
C HIS A 438 -44.93 -10.80 -14.83
N THR A 439 -45.87 -11.43 -14.10
CA THR A 439 -46.44 -10.91 -12.85
C THR A 439 -45.48 -11.04 -11.66
N ASP A 440 -44.70 -12.13 -11.62
CA ASP A 440 -43.55 -12.29 -10.73
C ASP A 440 -42.37 -11.41 -11.17
N LYS A 441 -41.98 -10.52 -10.25
CA LYS A 441 -40.94 -9.50 -10.43
C LYS A 441 -39.53 -10.09 -10.45
N GLU A 442 -39.32 -11.24 -9.81
CA GLU A 442 -38.02 -11.91 -9.78
C GLU A 442 -37.67 -12.48 -11.15
N ILE A 443 -38.66 -12.97 -11.90
CA ILE A 443 -38.48 -13.47 -13.28
C ILE A 443 -38.06 -12.32 -14.21
N ALA A 444 -38.77 -11.20 -14.14
CA ALA A 444 -38.39 -10.00 -14.88
C ALA A 444 -37.00 -9.47 -14.45
N CYS A 445 -36.61 -9.68 -13.20
CA CYS A 445 -35.29 -9.33 -12.68
C CYS A 445 -34.17 -10.22 -13.25
N ASP A 446 -34.34 -11.55 -13.24
CA ASP A 446 -33.39 -12.48 -13.83
C ASP A 446 -33.21 -12.21 -15.34
N ALA A 447 -34.31 -11.87 -16.03
CA ALA A 447 -34.30 -11.51 -17.44
C ALA A 447 -33.49 -10.24 -17.72
N ILE A 448 -33.72 -9.14 -16.99
CA ILE A 448 -32.97 -7.88 -17.22
C ILE A 448 -31.48 -8.04 -16.90
N VAL A 449 -31.11 -8.85 -15.91
CA VAL A 449 -29.70 -9.12 -15.61
C VAL A 449 -29.06 -9.91 -16.75
N SER A 450 -29.74 -10.94 -17.25
CA SER A 450 -29.27 -11.75 -18.37
C SER A 450 -29.06 -10.90 -19.63
N ILE A 451 -30.00 -10.00 -19.92
CA ILE A 451 -29.87 -9.02 -21.01
C ILE A 451 -28.65 -8.12 -20.81
N LEU A 452 -28.46 -7.57 -19.60
CA LEU A 452 -27.34 -6.70 -19.31
C LEU A 452 -25.98 -7.38 -19.55
N LEU A 453 -25.84 -8.64 -19.13
CA LEU A 453 -24.62 -9.42 -19.37
C LEU A 453 -24.33 -9.60 -20.86
N ILE A 454 -25.37 -9.88 -21.67
CA ILE A 454 -25.25 -10.02 -23.12
C ILE A 454 -24.88 -8.70 -23.80
N LEU A 455 -25.49 -7.58 -23.36
CA LEU A 455 -25.17 -6.25 -23.86
C LEU A 455 -23.75 -5.83 -23.52
N GLN A 456 -23.27 -6.12 -22.30
CA GLN A 456 -21.90 -5.80 -21.90
C GLN A 456 -20.87 -6.44 -22.82
N ALA A 457 -20.99 -7.75 -23.09
CA ALA A 457 -20.08 -8.42 -24.01
C ALA A 457 -20.16 -7.87 -25.44
N GLY A 458 -21.35 -7.48 -25.91
CA GLY A 458 -21.53 -6.83 -27.21
C GLY A 458 -20.89 -5.43 -27.29
N ALA A 459 -20.95 -4.65 -26.21
CA ALA A 459 -20.32 -3.35 -26.14
C ALA A 459 -18.79 -3.46 -26.18
N ASP A 460 -18.23 -4.47 -25.52
CA ASP A 460 -16.79 -4.77 -25.47
C ASP A 460 -16.25 -5.32 -26.81
N SER A 461 -17.12 -5.88 -27.68
CA SER A 461 -16.71 -6.45 -28.97
C SER A 461 -16.63 -5.43 -30.12
N THR A 462 -16.87 -4.14 -29.85
CA THR A 462 -16.86 -3.06 -30.84
C THR A 462 -16.05 -1.87 -30.35
N SER A 463 -15.48 -1.06 -31.26
CA SER A 463 -14.71 0.12 -30.84
C SER A 463 -15.59 1.14 -30.11
N LYS A 464 -14.99 2.08 -29.36
CA LYS A 464 -15.79 3.04 -28.57
C LYS A 464 -16.70 3.92 -29.43
N SER A 465 -16.28 4.25 -30.65
CA SER A 465 -17.05 5.08 -31.59
C SER A 465 -18.17 4.34 -32.31
N ASP A 466 -18.16 3.01 -32.29
CA ASP A 466 -19.15 2.22 -33.02
C ASP A 466 -20.46 2.10 -32.23
N PRO A 467 -21.62 2.14 -32.90
CA PRO A 467 -22.90 1.81 -32.30
C PRO A 467 -22.93 0.41 -31.68
N HIS A 468 -23.78 0.21 -30.67
CA HIS A 468 -23.92 -1.11 -30.04
C HIS A 468 -24.40 -2.17 -31.05
N PRO A 469 -23.71 -3.32 -31.19
CA PRO A 469 -24.00 -4.30 -32.25
C PRO A 469 -25.38 -4.97 -32.11
N HIS A 470 -25.92 -5.02 -30.89
CA HIS A 470 -27.20 -5.69 -30.61
C HIS A 470 -28.41 -4.73 -30.58
N TYR A 471 -28.24 -3.44 -30.90
CA TYR A 471 -29.33 -2.47 -30.81
C TYR A 471 -30.56 -2.91 -31.61
N GLU A 472 -30.35 -3.24 -32.89
CA GLU A 472 -31.46 -3.60 -33.80
C GLU A 472 -32.18 -4.87 -33.33
N SER A 473 -31.44 -5.87 -32.85
CA SER A 473 -32.02 -7.12 -32.31
C SER A 473 -32.93 -6.88 -31.09
N VAL A 474 -32.57 -5.93 -30.22
CA VAL A 474 -33.40 -5.55 -29.07
C VAL A 474 -34.57 -4.67 -29.49
N GLN A 475 -34.37 -3.77 -30.45
CA GLN A 475 -35.42 -2.89 -30.94
C GLN A 475 -36.53 -3.64 -31.70
N GLN A 476 -36.19 -4.68 -32.45
CA GLN A 476 -37.15 -5.49 -33.23
C GLN A 476 -38.23 -6.17 -32.38
N CYS A 477 -37.98 -6.42 -31.08
CA CYS A 477 -38.95 -6.98 -30.14
C CYS A 477 -39.52 -5.94 -29.15
N ASP A 478 -39.47 -4.65 -29.50
CA ASP A 478 -39.84 -3.51 -28.65
C ASP A 478 -39.07 -3.46 -27.31
N GLY A 479 -37.88 -4.07 -27.28
CA GLY A 479 -37.14 -4.28 -26.05
C GLY A 479 -36.72 -2.99 -25.36
N ILE A 480 -36.36 -1.95 -26.13
CA ILE A 480 -36.00 -0.63 -25.57
C ILE A 480 -37.17 -0.04 -24.77
N LYS A 481 -38.38 -0.07 -25.35
CA LYS A 481 -39.60 0.44 -24.71
C LYS A 481 -39.94 -0.36 -23.45
N LYS A 482 -39.81 -1.69 -23.51
CA LYS A 482 -40.12 -2.58 -22.37
C LYS A 482 -39.11 -2.46 -21.23
N ILE A 483 -37.81 -2.37 -21.54
CA ILE A 483 -36.76 -2.10 -20.54
C ILE A 483 -36.98 -0.73 -19.88
N PHE A 484 -37.30 0.30 -20.66
CA PHE A 484 -37.59 1.61 -20.09
C PHE A 484 -38.87 1.60 -19.24
N ALA A 485 -39.92 0.88 -19.65
CA ALA A 485 -41.10 0.70 -18.81
C ALA A 485 -40.78 0.01 -17.49
N GLN A 486 -39.91 -1.02 -17.48
CA GLN A 486 -39.44 -1.66 -16.24
C GLN A 486 -38.67 -0.69 -15.35
N PHE A 487 -37.78 0.14 -15.92
CA PHE A 487 -37.12 1.22 -15.19
C PHE A 487 -38.13 2.17 -14.53
N LYS A 488 -39.18 2.57 -15.26
CA LYS A 488 -40.24 3.47 -14.76
C LYS A 488 -41.09 2.85 -13.66
N LYS A 489 -41.33 1.53 -13.69
CA LYS A 489 -42.10 0.84 -12.64
C LYS A 489 -41.43 0.96 -11.25
N ASN A 490 -40.09 1.06 -11.19
CA ASN A 490 -39.32 1.27 -9.96
C ASN A 490 -39.69 0.31 -8.81
N GLU A 491 -39.95 -0.97 -9.11
CA GLU A 491 -40.45 -1.92 -8.13
C GLU A 491 -39.38 -2.38 -7.12
N ASN A 492 -38.14 -2.49 -7.58
CA ASN A 492 -36.98 -2.72 -6.73
C ASN A 492 -35.75 -2.02 -7.31
N LYS A 493 -34.83 -1.60 -6.42
CA LYS A 493 -33.61 -0.87 -6.81
C LYS A 493 -32.74 -1.68 -7.77
N TYR A 494 -32.61 -2.98 -7.53
CA TYR A 494 -31.70 -3.86 -8.25
C TYR A 494 -32.03 -3.99 -9.74
N SER A 495 -33.32 -4.16 -10.08
CA SER A 495 -33.82 -4.25 -11.46
C SER A 495 -33.85 -2.89 -12.13
N ARG A 496 -34.19 -1.82 -11.39
CA ARG A 496 -34.16 -0.44 -11.90
C ARG A 496 -32.75 -0.03 -12.34
N ASP A 497 -31.75 -0.29 -11.49
CA ASP A 497 -30.34 0.03 -11.80
C ASP A 497 -29.89 -0.69 -13.07
N ARG A 498 -30.25 -1.98 -13.23
CA ARG A 498 -29.90 -2.79 -14.40
C ARG A 498 -30.63 -2.36 -15.66
N SER A 499 -31.88 -1.95 -15.54
CA SER A 499 -32.64 -1.40 -16.65
C SER A 499 -31.98 -0.13 -17.20
N ALA A 500 -31.53 0.77 -16.31
CA ALA A 500 -30.81 1.97 -16.72
C ALA A 500 -29.46 1.65 -17.38
N LEU A 501 -28.72 0.68 -16.83
CA LEU A 501 -27.49 0.20 -17.44
C LEU A 501 -27.74 -0.39 -18.84
N CYS A 502 -28.75 -1.24 -19.03
CA CYS A 502 -29.10 -1.81 -20.33
C CYS A 502 -29.32 -0.72 -21.38
N ILE A 503 -30.11 0.32 -21.06
CA ILE A 503 -30.32 1.45 -21.99
C ILE A 503 -29.01 2.20 -22.25
N GLY A 504 -28.21 2.47 -21.22
CA GLY A 504 -26.91 3.12 -21.38
C GLY A 504 -25.92 2.37 -22.27
N PHE A 505 -25.91 1.03 -22.21
CA PHE A 505 -25.13 0.19 -23.11
C PHE A 505 -25.70 0.15 -24.54
N LEU A 506 -27.03 0.02 -24.69
CA LEU A 506 -27.70 -0.03 -25.99
C LEU A 506 -27.45 1.23 -26.82
N PHE A 507 -27.52 2.40 -26.20
CA PHE A 507 -27.32 3.69 -26.88
C PHE A 507 -25.85 4.13 -26.96
N LYS A 508 -24.91 3.18 -26.93
CA LYS A 508 -23.50 3.44 -27.26
C LYS A 508 -23.41 4.13 -28.63
N ALA A 509 -22.76 5.30 -28.67
CA ALA A 509 -22.58 6.12 -29.87
C ALA A 509 -23.88 6.42 -30.66
N ARG A 510 -25.04 6.34 -30.01
CA ARG A 510 -26.36 6.57 -30.62
C ARG A 510 -27.18 7.54 -29.77
N GLU A 511 -27.87 8.47 -30.40
CA GLU A 511 -28.74 9.41 -29.69
C GLU A 511 -29.93 8.69 -29.03
N ILE A 512 -30.23 9.01 -27.77
CA ILE A 512 -31.55 8.74 -27.18
C ILE A 512 -32.48 9.87 -27.61
N THR A 513 -33.35 9.60 -28.59
CA THR A 513 -34.23 10.61 -29.19
C THR A 513 -35.42 10.98 -28.29
N ASP A 514 -35.88 10.04 -27.46
CA ASP A 514 -36.88 10.32 -26.41
C ASP A 514 -36.22 11.16 -25.29
N GLN A 515 -36.61 12.43 -25.21
CA GLN A 515 -36.05 13.37 -24.25
C GLN A 515 -36.31 12.98 -22.79
N THR A 516 -37.45 12.37 -22.50
CA THR A 516 -37.81 11.92 -21.14
C THR A 516 -36.92 10.76 -20.75
N MET A 517 -36.79 9.77 -21.63
CA MET A 517 -35.89 8.64 -21.44
C MET A 517 -34.45 9.10 -21.26
N ARG A 518 -33.97 10.00 -22.12
CA ARG A 518 -32.60 10.53 -22.06
C ARG A 518 -32.32 11.16 -20.70
N LYS A 519 -33.18 12.07 -20.23
CA LYS A 519 -33.04 12.74 -18.94
C LYS A 519 -33.07 11.77 -17.76
N GLU A 520 -34.06 10.88 -17.72
CA GLU A 520 -34.24 9.99 -16.57
C GLU A 520 -33.15 8.92 -16.48
N ILE A 521 -32.73 8.33 -17.61
CA ILE A 521 -31.66 7.33 -17.64
C ILE A 521 -30.33 7.96 -17.27
N ILE A 522 -29.96 9.10 -17.88
CA ILE A 522 -28.71 9.79 -17.56
C ILE A 522 -28.70 10.25 -16.10
N GLY A 523 -29.79 10.83 -15.61
CA GLY A 523 -29.92 11.23 -14.21
C GLY A 523 -29.73 10.06 -13.25
N HIS A 524 -30.34 8.91 -13.54
CA HIS A 524 -30.18 7.70 -12.72
C HIS A 524 -28.75 7.16 -12.77
N LEU A 525 -28.12 7.09 -13.95
CA LEU A 525 -26.73 6.64 -14.09
C LEU A 525 -25.75 7.54 -13.32
N LYS A 526 -25.99 8.86 -13.28
CA LYS A 526 -25.21 9.79 -12.44
C LYS A 526 -25.33 9.45 -10.94
N ILE A 527 -26.54 9.16 -10.46
CA ILE A 527 -26.79 8.75 -9.05
C ILE A 527 -26.02 7.45 -8.72
N LEU A 528 -25.88 6.53 -9.67
CA LEU A 528 -25.13 5.29 -9.46
C LEU A 528 -23.63 5.52 -9.23
N LEU A 529 -23.07 6.68 -9.60
CA LEU A 529 -21.66 7.01 -9.36
C LEU A 529 -21.35 7.26 -7.86
N SER A 530 -22.34 7.67 -7.08
CA SER A 530 -22.22 7.85 -5.63
C SER A 530 -22.57 6.61 -4.80
N GLY A 531 -22.97 5.51 -5.47
CA GLY A 531 -23.35 4.25 -4.81
C GLY A 531 -22.17 3.53 -4.13
N SER A 532 -22.48 2.70 -3.14
CA SER A 532 -21.51 1.85 -2.42
C SER A 532 -21.12 0.57 -3.17
N ASP A 533 -21.93 0.12 -4.13
CA ASP A 533 -21.65 -1.06 -4.93
C ASP A 533 -20.62 -0.74 -6.03
N ALA A 534 -19.41 -1.27 -5.87
CA ALA A 534 -18.30 -1.03 -6.78
C ALA A 534 -18.56 -1.56 -8.20
N TRP A 535 -19.29 -2.67 -8.34
CA TRP A 535 -19.63 -3.23 -9.65
C TRP A 535 -20.61 -2.32 -10.37
N VAL A 536 -21.68 -1.89 -9.69
CA VAL A 536 -22.69 -0.98 -10.27
C VAL A 536 -22.05 0.36 -10.62
N LYS A 537 -21.20 0.92 -9.75
CA LYS A 537 -20.47 2.17 -10.01
C LYS A 537 -19.60 2.05 -11.27
N LYS A 538 -18.86 0.95 -11.43
CA LYS A 538 -18.05 0.72 -12.64
C LYS A 538 -18.92 0.65 -13.89
N ARG A 539 -20.04 -0.10 -13.85
CA ARG A 539 -20.95 -0.22 -15.00
C ARG A 539 -21.67 1.08 -15.35
N ALA A 540 -21.97 1.91 -14.37
CA ALA A 540 -22.49 3.25 -14.61
C ALA A 540 -21.48 4.15 -15.34
N LYS A 541 -20.18 4.04 -15.01
CA LYS A 541 -19.12 4.74 -15.76
C LYS A 541 -19.06 4.27 -17.21
N ASP A 542 -19.03 2.96 -17.43
CA ASP A 542 -18.99 2.36 -18.78
C ASP A 542 -20.21 2.82 -19.61
N ALA A 543 -21.41 2.79 -19.03
CA ALA A 543 -22.65 3.24 -19.66
C ALA A 543 -22.63 4.74 -20.01
N LEU A 544 -22.21 5.61 -19.08
CA LEU A 544 -22.08 7.05 -19.34
C LEU A 544 -21.02 7.35 -20.42
N GLN A 545 -19.92 6.60 -20.44
CA GLN A 545 -18.90 6.70 -21.49
C GLN A 545 -19.44 6.35 -22.86
N ASN A 546 -20.25 5.29 -22.94
CA ASN A 546 -20.91 4.83 -24.16
C ASN A 546 -21.92 5.87 -24.67
N LEU A 547 -22.77 6.40 -23.79
CA LEU A 547 -23.74 7.44 -24.13
C LEU A 547 -23.06 8.72 -24.62
N ALA A 548 -21.99 9.16 -23.96
CA ALA A 548 -21.29 10.40 -24.29
C ALA A 548 -20.56 10.38 -25.65
N GLN A 549 -20.47 9.24 -26.33
CA GLN A 549 -19.98 9.17 -27.70
C GLN A 549 -20.92 9.87 -28.69
N ASN A 550 -22.18 10.07 -28.33
CA ASN A 550 -23.12 10.89 -29.09
C ASN A 550 -23.26 12.29 -28.47
N ASP A 551 -23.32 13.32 -29.31
CA ASP A 551 -23.32 14.73 -28.88
C ASP A 551 -24.56 15.13 -28.09
N ALA A 552 -25.77 14.69 -28.49
CA ALA A 552 -27.01 15.03 -27.79
C ALA A 552 -27.03 14.42 -26.38
N ASN A 553 -26.60 13.16 -26.25
CA ASN A 553 -26.46 12.51 -24.95
C ASN A 553 -25.35 13.19 -24.12
N ARG A 554 -24.21 13.52 -24.71
CA ARG A 554 -23.10 14.19 -24.02
C ARG A 554 -23.51 15.55 -23.46
N SER A 555 -24.25 16.34 -24.23
CA SER A 555 -24.81 17.62 -23.80
C SER A 555 -25.80 17.48 -22.64
N GLU A 556 -26.57 16.38 -22.57
CA GLU A 556 -27.43 16.10 -21.40
C GLU A 556 -26.61 15.65 -20.18
N ILE A 557 -25.51 14.89 -20.39
CA ILE A 557 -24.65 14.46 -19.29
C ILE A 557 -23.92 15.65 -18.66
N LEU A 558 -23.35 16.56 -19.45
CA LEU A 558 -22.62 17.75 -18.98
C LEU A 558 -23.18 19.02 -19.64
N ASN A 559 -24.38 19.42 -19.22
CA ASN A 559 -24.94 20.73 -19.57
C ASN A 559 -24.34 21.85 -18.70
N GLU A 560 -24.65 23.11 -19.02
CA GLU A 560 -24.11 24.27 -18.30
C GLU A 560 -24.52 24.33 -16.82
N ASP A 561 -25.73 23.86 -16.48
CA ASP A 561 -26.19 23.84 -15.09
C ASP A 561 -25.43 22.77 -14.27
N GLU A 562 -25.10 21.64 -14.89
CA GLU A 562 -24.27 20.59 -14.29
C GLU A 562 -22.85 21.08 -14.05
N LEU A 563 -22.24 21.78 -15.02
CA LEU A 563 -20.90 22.36 -14.86
C LEU A 563 -20.87 23.40 -13.74
N LYS A 564 -21.90 24.26 -13.64
CA LYS A 564 -22.05 25.22 -12.53
C LYS A 564 -22.22 24.52 -11.18
N ARG A 565 -23.00 23.44 -11.12
CA ARG A 565 -23.16 22.65 -9.89
C ARG A 565 -21.81 22.08 -9.43
N ILE A 566 -21.06 21.48 -10.35
CA ILE A 566 -19.73 20.90 -10.06
C ILE A 566 -18.75 21.98 -9.59
N GLU A 567 -18.75 23.15 -10.23
CA GLU A 567 -17.94 24.29 -9.80
C GLU A 567 -18.25 24.69 -8.34
N GLN A 568 -19.54 24.84 -8.02
CA GLN A 568 -19.99 25.20 -6.67
C GLN A 568 -19.61 24.14 -5.63
N ASP A 569 -19.79 22.86 -5.97
CA ASP A 569 -19.47 21.75 -5.08
C ASP A 569 -17.96 21.69 -4.78
N LEU A 570 -17.10 21.91 -5.78
CA LEU A 570 -15.63 21.95 -5.60
C LEU A 570 -15.16 23.19 -4.82
N LYS A 571 -15.85 24.33 -4.98
CA LYS A 571 -15.56 25.56 -4.25
C LYS A 571 -15.89 25.48 -2.76
N GLN A 572 -16.80 24.58 -2.38
CA GLN A 572 -17.21 24.44 -0.98
C GLN A 572 -16.07 23.95 -0.08
N GLN A 573 -15.83 24.70 1.01
CA GLN A 573 -14.87 24.35 2.05
C GLN A 573 -15.33 23.13 2.86
N ILE A 574 -14.37 22.34 3.34
CA ILE A 574 -14.63 21.15 4.16
C ILE A 574 -14.77 21.59 5.62
N GLU A 575 -15.99 21.91 6.03
CA GLU A 575 -16.30 22.42 7.37
C GLU A 575 -17.50 21.70 7.99
N GLY A 576 -17.73 21.91 9.29
CA GLY A 576 -18.84 21.32 10.03
C GLY A 576 -18.48 20.00 10.72
N THR A 577 -19.50 19.20 11.05
CA THR A 577 -19.34 17.90 11.71
C THR A 577 -18.61 16.89 10.81
N ASN A 578 -18.04 15.83 11.39
CA ASN A 578 -17.38 14.77 10.62
C ASN A 578 -18.29 14.18 9.51
N GLU A 579 -19.61 14.08 9.75
CA GLU A 579 -20.58 13.63 8.74
C GLU A 579 -20.77 14.64 7.61
N GLN A 580 -20.85 15.94 7.94
CA GLN A 580 -20.94 17.01 6.96
C GLN A 580 -19.68 17.06 6.08
N GLN A 581 -18.50 17.00 6.69
CA GLN A 581 -17.22 16.97 5.98
C GLN A 581 -17.14 15.76 5.02
N LYS A 582 -17.51 14.57 5.51
CA LYS A 582 -17.54 13.35 4.68
C LYS A 582 -18.53 13.46 3.51
N SER A 583 -19.68 14.08 3.73
CA SER A 583 -20.68 14.32 2.68
C SER A 583 -20.17 15.28 1.60
N ILE A 584 -19.51 16.38 2.01
CA ILE A 584 -18.88 17.34 1.08
C ILE A 584 -17.81 16.65 0.24
N LEU A 585 -16.91 15.90 0.88
CA LEU A 585 -15.86 15.13 0.19
C LEU A 585 -16.45 14.12 -0.78
N GLN A 586 -17.47 13.37 -0.38
CA GLN A 586 -18.11 12.36 -1.24
C GLN A 586 -18.77 12.98 -2.48
N ARG A 587 -19.39 14.15 -2.34
CA ARG A 587 -20.00 14.87 -3.47
C ARG A 587 -18.94 15.35 -4.47
N GLN A 588 -17.90 16.03 -3.97
CA GLN A 588 -16.77 16.46 -4.81
C GLN A 588 -16.09 15.28 -5.52
N GLU A 589 -15.90 14.16 -4.81
CA GLU A 589 -15.37 12.93 -5.39
C GLU A 589 -16.27 12.38 -6.51
N THR A 590 -17.59 12.40 -6.31
CA THR A 590 -18.56 11.92 -7.30
C THR A 590 -18.56 12.79 -8.56
N ASP A 591 -18.45 14.11 -8.39
CA ASP A 591 -18.41 15.07 -9.49
C ASP A 591 -17.15 14.90 -10.35
N LEU A 592 -16.00 14.72 -9.71
CA LEU A 592 -14.74 14.47 -10.42
C LEU A 592 -14.72 13.10 -11.08
N VAL A 593 -15.33 12.08 -10.46
CA VAL A 593 -15.56 10.79 -11.11
C VAL A 593 -16.38 10.97 -12.40
N LEU A 594 -17.44 11.79 -12.39
CA LEU A 594 -18.23 12.06 -13.59
C LEU A 594 -17.38 12.74 -14.67
N LEU A 595 -16.68 13.84 -14.35
CA LEU A 595 -15.83 14.55 -15.31
C LEU A 595 -14.74 13.65 -15.91
N SER A 596 -14.00 12.94 -15.05
CA SER A 596 -12.97 11.99 -15.47
C SER A 596 -13.55 10.91 -16.39
N THR A 597 -14.74 10.38 -16.07
CA THR A 597 -15.43 9.38 -16.87
C THR A 597 -15.71 9.89 -18.29
N ILE A 598 -16.18 11.13 -18.46
CA ILE A 598 -16.54 11.69 -19.77
C ILE A 598 -15.30 12.09 -20.58
N LEU A 599 -14.24 12.58 -19.93
CA LEU A 599 -12.99 12.98 -20.56
C LEU A 599 -12.09 11.80 -20.97
N GLN A 600 -12.22 10.65 -20.30
CA GLN A 600 -11.26 9.54 -20.41
C GLN A 600 -11.02 9.09 -21.86
N GLY A 601 -9.81 9.35 -22.36
CA GLY A 601 -9.38 8.95 -23.71
C GLY A 601 -10.16 9.62 -24.85
N ARG A 602 -10.89 10.70 -24.57
CA ARG A 602 -11.71 11.43 -25.55
C ARG A 602 -10.93 12.60 -26.13
N ASN A 603 -10.88 12.70 -27.46
CA ASN A 603 -10.34 13.86 -28.17
C ASN A 603 -11.47 14.86 -28.47
N ASP A 604 -11.90 15.61 -27.45
CA ASP A 604 -12.97 16.61 -27.53
C ASP A 604 -12.49 17.89 -26.82
N ASP A 605 -11.85 18.76 -27.60
CA ASP A 605 -11.32 20.02 -27.10
C ASP A 605 -12.44 21.01 -26.75
N GLU A 606 -13.56 21.01 -27.45
CA GLU A 606 -14.69 21.89 -27.14
C GLU A 606 -15.30 21.58 -25.76
N LEU A 607 -15.42 20.30 -25.40
CA LEU A 607 -15.79 19.91 -24.04
C LEU A 607 -14.77 20.42 -23.01
N ARG A 608 -13.46 20.30 -23.29
CA ARG A 608 -12.42 20.79 -22.38
C ARG A 608 -12.47 22.30 -22.22
N LYS A 609 -12.71 23.06 -23.31
CA LYS A 609 -12.91 24.52 -23.25
C LYS A 609 -14.06 24.89 -22.34
N ARG A 610 -15.20 24.19 -22.44
CA ARG A 610 -16.37 24.43 -21.58
C ARG A 610 -16.04 24.18 -20.11
N ILE A 611 -15.36 23.07 -19.79
CA ILE A 611 -14.94 22.75 -18.40
C ILE A 611 -13.93 23.76 -17.86
N ILE A 612 -12.98 24.22 -18.69
CA ILE A 612 -12.00 25.25 -18.29
C ILE A 612 -12.70 26.59 -18.06
N SER A 613 -13.63 26.96 -18.95
CA SER A 613 -14.35 28.24 -18.88
C SER A 613 -15.35 28.28 -17.73
N SER A 614 -15.75 27.13 -17.18
CA SER A 614 -16.70 27.07 -16.07
C SER A 614 -16.07 27.31 -14.69
N GLY A 615 -14.75 27.49 -14.57
CA GLY A 615 -14.08 27.72 -13.28
C GLY A 615 -13.72 26.45 -12.49
N ILE A 616 -13.97 25.26 -13.05
CA ILE A 616 -13.69 23.98 -12.39
C ILE A 616 -12.19 23.77 -12.20
N VAL A 617 -11.39 24.15 -13.20
CA VAL A 617 -9.92 23.95 -13.18
C VAL A 617 -9.28 24.77 -12.08
N GLU A 618 -9.69 26.02 -11.90
CA GLU A 618 -9.24 26.91 -10.84
C GLU A 618 -9.53 26.32 -9.46
N ASN A 619 -10.73 25.75 -9.26
CA ASN A 619 -11.08 25.10 -7.99
C ASN A 619 -10.25 23.83 -7.75
N ILE A 620 -9.98 23.01 -8.77
CA ILE A 620 -9.10 21.83 -8.64
C ILE A 620 -7.67 22.27 -8.25
N LEU A 621 -7.12 23.29 -8.91
CA LEU A 621 -5.78 23.81 -8.61
C LEU A 621 -5.71 24.45 -7.22
N PHE A 622 -6.77 25.14 -6.80
CA PHE A 622 -6.88 25.68 -5.44
C PHE A 622 -6.86 24.55 -4.40
N ILE A 623 -7.58 23.45 -4.66
CA ILE A 623 -7.58 22.26 -3.81
C ILE A 623 -6.17 21.65 -3.72
N PHE A 624 -5.49 21.46 -4.85
CA PHE A 624 -4.11 20.95 -4.85
C PHE A 624 -3.15 21.83 -4.04
N THR A 625 -3.37 23.14 -4.05
CA THR A 625 -2.49 24.09 -3.36
C THR A 625 -2.77 24.16 -1.85
N ASN A 626 -4.05 24.15 -1.44
CA ASN A 626 -4.43 24.57 -0.09
C ASN A 626 -5.03 23.46 0.79
N ARG A 627 -5.47 22.34 0.21
CA ARG A 627 -6.14 21.28 0.97
C ARG A 627 -5.14 20.35 1.67
N ASP A 628 -5.54 19.81 2.82
CA ASP A 628 -4.80 18.75 3.51
C ASP A 628 -4.54 17.56 2.57
N PHE A 629 -3.30 17.08 2.54
CA PHE A 629 -2.87 16.04 1.62
C PHE A 629 -3.70 14.76 1.74
N ASN A 630 -4.04 14.31 2.95
CA ASN A 630 -4.74 13.05 3.16
C ASN A 630 -6.19 13.07 2.65
N SER A 631 -6.72 14.25 2.35
CA SER A 631 -8.07 14.44 1.81
C SER A 631 -8.09 14.61 0.28
N ILE A 632 -6.93 14.65 -0.39
CA ILE A 632 -6.83 14.69 -1.85
C ILE A 632 -6.67 13.25 -2.35
N THR A 633 -7.72 12.73 -2.98
CA THR A 633 -7.67 11.39 -3.59
C THR A 633 -7.06 11.46 -5.00
N ARG A 634 -6.64 10.30 -5.53
CA ARG A 634 -6.20 10.18 -6.93
C ARG A 634 -7.25 10.68 -7.94
N THR A 635 -8.54 10.64 -7.62
CA THR A 635 -9.59 11.10 -8.55
C THR A 635 -9.38 12.55 -8.96
N TYR A 636 -8.87 13.41 -8.06
CA TYR A 636 -8.58 14.80 -8.37
C TYR A 636 -7.43 14.92 -9.38
N SER A 637 -6.28 14.28 -9.11
CA SER A 637 -5.12 14.32 -10.01
C SER A 637 -5.42 13.67 -11.35
N GLN A 638 -6.15 12.55 -11.35
CA GLN A 638 -6.58 11.86 -12.55
C GLN A 638 -7.51 12.73 -13.41
N THR A 639 -8.47 13.43 -12.81
CA THR A 639 -9.37 14.33 -13.55
C THR A 639 -8.59 15.45 -14.23
N PHE A 640 -7.64 16.06 -13.52
CA PHE A 640 -6.76 17.06 -14.10
C PHE A 640 -5.90 16.47 -15.23
N PHE A 641 -5.34 15.27 -15.05
CA PHE A 641 -4.59 14.59 -16.10
C PHE A 641 -5.43 14.38 -17.37
N GLN A 642 -6.70 13.97 -17.26
CA GLN A 642 -7.59 13.79 -18.42
C GLN A 642 -7.93 15.11 -19.14
N LEU A 643 -7.86 16.26 -18.46
CA LEU A 643 -7.94 17.57 -19.11
C LEU A 643 -6.69 17.86 -19.95
N THR A 644 -5.53 17.33 -19.56
CA THR A 644 -4.27 17.52 -20.30
C THR A 644 -4.02 16.52 -21.43
N ASN A 645 -4.74 15.38 -21.45
CA ASN A 645 -4.49 14.30 -22.41
C ASN A 645 -5.70 13.40 -22.71
N PRO A 646 -6.01 13.11 -23.99
CA PRO A 646 -5.51 13.80 -25.17
C PRO A 646 -6.10 15.21 -25.25
N ALA A 647 -5.29 16.23 -25.49
CA ALA A 647 -5.75 17.61 -25.61
C ALA A 647 -4.99 18.31 -26.74
N GLY A 648 -5.65 19.22 -27.45
CA GLY A 648 -5.00 20.10 -28.41
C GLY A 648 -4.17 21.22 -27.75
N ASP A 649 -3.43 21.92 -28.60
CA ASP A 649 -2.52 22.99 -28.18
C ASP A 649 -3.25 24.18 -27.53
N GLU A 650 -4.42 24.55 -28.05
CA GLU A 650 -5.27 25.60 -27.48
C GLU A 650 -5.68 25.28 -26.03
N ILE A 651 -6.04 24.02 -25.74
CA ILE A 651 -6.40 23.59 -24.39
C ILE A 651 -5.20 23.72 -23.44
N ARG A 652 -4.01 23.32 -23.89
CA ARG A 652 -2.79 23.44 -23.08
C ARG A 652 -2.48 24.91 -22.76
N LEU A 653 -2.66 25.81 -23.72
CA LEU A 653 -2.51 27.26 -23.49
C LEU A 653 -3.52 27.78 -22.47
N LEU A 654 -4.80 27.41 -22.60
CA LEU A 654 -5.82 27.80 -21.62
C LEU A 654 -5.51 27.26 -20.20
N LEU A 655 -4.99 26.05 -20.09
CA LEU A 655 -4.57 25.48 -18.80
C LEU A 655 -3.38 26.23 -18.19
N ILE A 656 -2.45 26.72 -19.01
CA ILE A 656 -1.31 27.54 -18.55
C ILE A 656 -1.79 28.85 -17.93
N GLU A 657 -2.78 29.51 -18.55
CA GLU A 657 -3.37 30.74 -18.02
C GLU A 657 -3.95 30.55 -16.60
N LYS A 658 -4.31 29.32 -16.23
CA LYS A 658 -4.79 28.97 -14.88
C LYS A 658 -3.68 28.77 -13.85
N LYS A 659 -2.41 28.99 -14.21
CA LYS A 659 -1.22 28.87 -13.34
C LYS A 659 -1.15 27.50 -12.63
N PRO A 660 -0.98 26.40 -13.38
CA PRO A 660 -1.17 25.05 -12.84
C PRO A 660 0.01 24.54 -11.99
N TYR A 661 1.20 25.13 -12.13
CA TYR A 661 2.43 24.57 -11.56
C TYR A 661 2.45 24.50 -10.03
N PRO A 662 2.11 25.56 -9.25
CA PRO A 662 2.22 25.48 -7.79
C PRO A 662 1.42 24.33 -7.18
N GLY A 663 0.16 24.17 -7.61
CA GLY A 663 -0.70 23.08 -7.15
C GLY A 663 -0.17 21.70 -7.58
N LEU A 664 0.19 21.53 -8.86
CA LEU A 664 0.69 20.24 -9.37
C LEU A 664 2.04 19.83 -8.76
N ILE A 665 2.93 20.79 -8.52
CA ILE A 665 4.24 20.55 -7.88
C ILE A 665 4.04 20.12 -6.44
N ARG A 666 3.11 20.74 -5.69
CA ARG A 666 2.81 20.34 -4.31
C ARG A 666 2.40 18.87 -4.22
N LEU A 667 1.70 18.33 -5.23
CA LEU A 667 1.29 16.93 -5.25
C LEU A 667 2.47 15.93 -5.33
N HIS A 668 3.67 16.35 -5.72
CA HIS A 668 4.86 15.48 -5.73
C HIS A 668 5.35 15.10 -4.33
N GLU A 669 4.92 15.84 -3.30
CA GLU A 669 5.21 15.54 -1.89
C GLU A 669 4.27 14.46 -1.32
N HIS A 670 3.23 14.08 -2.06
CA HIS A 670 2.25 13.09 -1.61
C HIS A 670 2.85 11.67 -1.62
N THR A 671 2.50 10.87 -0.60
CA THR A 671 2.98 9.49 -0.42
C THR A 671 2.40 8.51 -1.45
N ASP A 672 1.17 8.77 -1.95
CA ASP A 672 0.59 8.04 -3.08
C ASP A 672 1.31 8.36 -4.40
N ASN A 673 2.11 7.38 -4.86
CA ASN A 673 2.81 7.42 -6.15
C ASN A 673 1.89 7.65 -7.35
N LEU A 674 0.65 7.16 -7.34
CA LEU A 674 -0.26 7.33 -8.46
C LEU A 674 -0.68 8.80 -8.62
N LEU A 675 -0.87 9.48 -7.49
CA LEU A 675 -1.22 10.89 -7.45
C LEU A 675 -0.06 11.76 -7.96
N ALA A 676 1.15 11.51 -7.46
CA ALA A 676 2.37 12.17 -7.95
C ALA A 676 2.62 11.88 -9.45
N GLY A 677 2.34 10.65 -9.88
CA GLY A 677 2.44 10.20 -11.28
C GLY A 677 1.48 10.96 -12.22
N ASP A 678 0.21 11.09 -11.83
CA ASP A 678 -0.78 11.87 -12.60
C ASP A 678 -0.38 13.36 -12.65
N ALA A 679 0.21 13.90 -11.58
CA ALA A 679 0.68 15.28 -11.52
C ALA A 679 1.90 15.55 -12.43
N ILE A 680 2.96 14.71 -12.37
CA ILE A 680 4.13 14.87 -13.26
C ILE A 680 3.75 14.69 -14.73
N ALA A 681 2.85 13.75 -15.03
CA ALA A 681 2.34 13.55 -16.38
C ALA A 681 1.57 14.79 -16.88
N SER A 682 0.73 15.39 -16.02
CA SER A 682 0.01 16.62 -16.35
C SER A 682 0.94 17.79 -16.65
N ILE A 683 1.99 17.98 -15.83
CA ILE A 683 3.03 19.01 -16.07
C ILE A 683 3.71 18.77 -17.42
N MET A 684 4.12 17.53 -17.71
CA MET A 684 4.76 17.20 -18.99
C MET A 684 3.84 17.48 -20.19
N ASN A 685 2.56 17.12 -20.09
CA ASN A 685 1.58 17.37 -21.14
C ASN A 685 1.42 18.86 -21.40
N ILE A 686 1.34 19.67 -20.34
CA ILE A 686 1.28 21.13 -20.46
C ILE A 686 2.57 21.68 -21.09
N LEU A 687 3.75 21.26 -20.63
CA LEU A 687 5.03 21.74 -21.15
C LEU A 687 5.28 21.39 -22.62
N SER A 688 4.53 20.46 -23.21
CA SER A 688 4.71 20.12 -24.62
C SER A 688 4.46 21.31 -25.56
N ILE A 689 3.57 22.24 -25.22
CA ILE A 689 3.23 23.41 -26.05
C ILE A 689 4.35 24.45 -26.12
N GLY A 690 5.09 24.61 -25.02
CA GLY A 690 6.18 25.59 -24.95
C GLY A 690 7.23 25.36 -26.03
N ARG A 691 7.36 24.12 -26.53
CA ARG A 691 8.28 23.82 -27.62
C ARG A 691 7.75 24.10 -29.02
N SER A 692 6.44 24.04 -29.23
CA SER A 692 5.82 24.39 -30.52
C SER A 692 5.79 25.90 -30.75
N THR A 693 5.99 26.70 -29.69
CA THR A 693 5.79 28.15 -29.69
C THR A 693 7.09 28.95 -29.52
N THR A 694 8.23 28.31 -29.25
CA THR A 694 9.55 28.98 -29.15
C THR A 694 10.60 28.40 -30.10
N PRO A 695 11.60 29.17 -30.55
CA PRO A 695 12.75 28.68 -31.29
C PRO A 695 13.53 27.61 -30.52
N ASN A 696 14.13 26.64 -31.23
CA ASN A 696 14.89 25.57 -30.58
C ASN A 696 16.12 26.05 -29.81
N SER A 697 16.72 27.18 -30.19
CA SER A 697 17.89 27.76 -29.52
C SER A 697 17.57 28.49 -28.21
N GLU A 698 16.30 28.71 -27.91
CA GLU A 698 15.87 29.47 -26.73
C GLU A 698 15.48 28.55 -25.56
N PRO A 699 15.65 29.02 -24.30
CA PRO A 699 15.16 28.35 -23.12
C PRO A 699 13.67 28.01 -23.18
N HIS A 700 13.23 27.04 -22.37
CA HIS A 700 11.81 26.71 -22.29
C HIS A 700 11.00 27.90 -21.76
N PRO A 701 9.88 28.32 -22.40
CA PRO A 701 9.14 29.53 -22.01
C PRO A 701 8.50 29.48 -20.62
N HIS A 702 8.43 28.28 -20.03
CA HIS A 702 7.90 28.04 -18.68
C HIS A 702 8.98 27.76 -17.64
N PHE A 703 10.26 27.95 -17.98
CA PHE A 703 11.37 27.73 -17.06
C PHE A 703 11.23 28.60 -15.80
N GLU A 704 11.05 29.92 -15.98
CA GLU A 704 10.91 30.87 -14.87
C GLU A 704 9.68 30.54 -13.99
N ALA A 705 8.52 30.28 -14.61
CA ALA A 705 7.30 29.98 -13.87
C ALA A 705 7.40 28.73 -12.97
N ILE A 706 8.16 27.71 -13.41
CA ILE A 706 8.42 26.50 -12.60
C ILE A 706 9.50 26.77 -11.54
N GLN A 707 10.52 27.56 -11.87
CA GLN A 707 11.57 27.94 -10.92
C GLN A 707 11.01 28.78 -9.77
N GLU A 708 10.16 29.77 -10.05
CA GLU A 708 9.55 30.67 -9.06
C GLU A 708 8.72 29.93 -8.00
N CYS A 709 8.08 28.82 -8.36
CA CYS A 709 7.35 27.97 -7.41
C CYS A 709 8.21 26.86 -6.78
N GLY A 710 9.53 26.88 -6.95
CA GLY A 710 10.44 25.86 -6.44
C GLY A 710 10.31 24.49 -7.13
N GLY A 711 9.64 24.43 -8.27
CA GLY A 711 9.26 23.18 -8.94
C GLY A 711 10.44 22.36 -9.45
N ILE A 712 11.55 22.99 -9.84
CA ILE A 712 12.76 22.29 -10.29
C ILE A 712 13.28 21.35 -9.20
N ASN A 713 13.47 21.86 -7.98
CA ASN A 713 13.97 21.07 -6.86
C ASN A 713 12.98 19.98 -6.47
N LYS A 714 11.67 20.28 -6.46
CA LYS A 714 10.62 19.30 -6.12
C LYS A 714 10.51 18.16 -7.13
N ILE A 715 10.64 18.44 -8.42
CA ILE A 715 10.69 17.38 -9.45
C ILE A 715 11.98 16.56 -9.31
N PHE A 716 13.10 17.19 -8.93
CA PHE A 716 14.36 16.48 -8.68
C PHE A 716 14.30 15.60 -7.42
N GLU A 717 13.65 16.05 -6.35
CA GLU A 717 13.32 15.25 -5.17
C GLU A 717 12.47 14.02 -5.55
N LEU A 718 11.44 14.22 -6.39
CA LEU A 718 10.60 13.12 -6.89
C LEU A 718 11.40 12.10 -7.72
N PHE A 719 12.34 12.58 -8.56
CA PHE A 719 13.25 11.73 -9.33
C PHE A 719 14.13 10.83 -8.44
N HIS A 720 14.55 11.33 -7.28
CA HIS A 720 15.39 10.58 -6.34
C HIS A 720 14.62 9.85 -5.23
N ARG A 721 13.30 9.99 -5.18
CA ARG A 721 12.47 9.38 -4.12
C ARG A 721 12.62 7.85 -4.11
N ALA A 722 12.91 7.28 -2.94
CA ALA A 722 13.21 5.85 -2.82
C ALA A 722 12.00 4.96 -3.16
N ASP A 723 10.80 5.42 -2.81
CA ASP A 723 9.53 4.72 -3.01
C ASP A 723 8.90 4.97 -4.40
N ALA A 724 9.43 5.90 -5.20
CA ALA A 724 8.90 6.21 -6.53
C ALA A 724 9.17 5.07 -7.53
N SER A 725 8.17 4.77 -8.36
CA SER A 725 8.27 3.77 -9.43
C SER A 725 9.25 4.21 -10.53
N LYS A 726 9.75 3.25 -11.33
CA LYS A 726 10.60 3.54 -12.49
C LYS A 726 9.96 4.58 -13.43
N ASP A 727 8.68 4.40 -13.76
CA ASP A 727 7.95 5.33 -14.65
C ASP A 727 7.92 6.76 -14.10
N ILE A 728 7.71 6.94 -12.78
CA ILE A 728 7.72 8.27 -12.15
C ILE A 728 9.13 8.89 -12.22
N LYS A 729 10.18 8.11 -11.96
CA LYS A 729 11.57 8.58 -12.04
C LYS A 729 11.95 8.98 -13.47
N ASP A 730 11.61 8.15 -14.44
CA ASP A 730 11.88 8.41 -15.86
C ASP A 730 11.14 9.66 -16.34
N ARG A 731 9.84 9.79 -16.00
CA ARG A 731 9.05 10.99 -16.32
C ARG A 731 9.61 12.25 -15.65
N SER A 732 10.02 12.17 -14.39
CA SER A 732 10.60 13.31 -13.66
C SER A 732 11.91 13.77 -14.31
N CYS A 733 12.79 12.82 -14.66
CA CYS A 733 14.03 13.10 -15.37
C CYS A 733 13.79 13.70 -16.75
N ILE A 734 12.88 13.14 -17.55
CA ILE A 734 12.50 13.67 -18.87
C ILE A 734 11.87 15.06 -18.74
N CYS A 735 11.06 15.30 -17.70
CA CYS A 735 10.47 16.59 -17.40
C CYS A 735 11.54 17.65 -17.12
N LEU A 736 12.51 17.35 -16.25
CA LEU A 736 13.65 18.25 -15.97
C LEU A 736 14.47 18.53 -17.23
N GLY A 737 14.77 17.50 -18.03
CA GLY A 737 15.45 17.69 -19.31
C GLY A 737 14.64 18.54 -20.31
N ARG A 738 13.31 18.61 -20.18
CA ARG A 738 12.47 19.52 -20.97
C ARG A 738 12.49 20.95 -20.44
N ILE A 739 12.46 21.11 -19.12
CA ILE A 739 12.54 22.42 -18.46
C ILE A 739 13.88 23.10 -18.79
N PHE A 740 14.99 22.37 -18.67
CA PHE A 740 16.35 22.89 -18.93
C PHE A 740 16.77 22.90 -20.41
N HIS A 741 15.83 22.76 -21.35
CA HIS A 741 16.16 22.85 -22.77
C HIS A 741 16.87 24.17 -23.09
N ALA A 742 18.03 24.13 -23.76
CA ALA A 742 18.91 25.27 -24.05
C ALA A 742 19.32 26.14 -22.83
N GLN A 743 19.07 25.66 -21.61
CA GLN A 743 19.33 26.35 -20.35
C GLN A 743 20.38 25.59 -19.55
N GLU A 744 21.32 26.29 -18.91
CA GLU A 744 22.32 25.66 -18.05
C GLU A 744 21.67 25.01 -16.81
N ILE A 745 22.04 23.76 -16.51
CA ILE A 745 21.78 23.17 -15.19
C ILE A 745 22.96 23.54 -14.30
N THR A 746 22.81 24.57 -13.48
CA THR A 746 23.92 25.12 -12.68
C THR A 746 24.37 24.19 -11.55
N ASP A 747 23.42 23.50 -10.90
CA ASP A 747 23.72 22.47 -9.89
C ASP A 747 24.42 21.26 -10.54
N THR A 748 25.65 21.01 -10.11
CA THR A 748 26.50 19.97 -10.71
C THR A 748 26.00 18.56 -10.40
N ALA A 749 25.46 18.31 -9.20
CA ALA A 749 24.94 17.00 -8.83
C ALA A 749 23.65 16.69 -9.61
N MET A 750 22.76 17.68 -9.73
CA MET A 750 21.55 17.60 -10.54
C MET A 750 21.87 17.37 -12.02
N ARG A 751 22.81 18.15 -12.57
CA ARG A 751 23.25 18.03 -13.96
C ARG A 751 23.77 16.62 -14.25
N HIS A 752 24.66 16.12 -13.40
CA HIS A 752 25.21 14.78 -13.53
C HIS A 752 24.12 13.69 -13.45
N ALA A 753 23.24 13.78 -12.45
CA ALA A 753 22.19 12.79 -12.23
C ALA A 753 21.18 12.74 -13.39
N ILE A 754 20.71 13.90 -13.88
CA ILE A 754 19.78 13.98 -15.02
C ILE A 754 20.44 13.43 -16.29
N ILE A 755 21.64 13.89 -16.64
CA ILE A 755 22.31 13.48 -17.88
C ILE A 755 22.66 12.01 -17.86
N SER A 756 23.18 11.51 -16.73
CA SER A 756 23.51 10.09 -16.55
C SER A 756 22.27 9.21 -16.74
N HIS A 757 21.15 9.57 -16.11
CA HIS A 757 19.90 8.81 -16.25
C HIS A 757 19.35 8.86 -17.67
N LEU A 758 19.30 10.03 -18.32
CA LEU A 758 18.87 10.18 -19.71
C LEU A 758 19.71 9.33 -20.68
N LYS A 759 21.03 9.23 -20.45
CA LYS A 759 21.92 8.36 -21.25
C LYS A 759 21.51 6.89 -21.14
N THR A 760 21.06 6.42 -19.97
CA THR A 760 20.57 5.03 -19.83
C THR A 760 19.27 4.80 -20.60
N LEU A 761 18.39 5.80 -20.65
CA LEU A 761 17.06 5.69 -21.26
C LEU A 761 17.07 5.63 -22.79
N ILE A 762 18.17 5.97 -23.46
CA ILE A 762 18.26 5.87 -24.93
C ILE A 762 18.16 4.42 -25.44
N ASN A 763 18.39 3.45 -24.55
CA ASN A 763 18.30 2.01 -24.83
C ASN A 763 17.06 1.38 -24.16
N ASP A 764 16.12 2.19 -23.65
CA ASP A 764 14.89 1.68 -23.05
C ASP A 764 14.04 0.92 -24.09
N SER A 765 13.39 -0.15 -23.63
CA SER A 765 12.51 -0.96 -24.46
C SER A 765 11.22 -0.20 -24.83
N ASP A 766 10.79 0.73 -23.98
CA ASP A 766 9.69 1.63 -24.28
C ASP A 766 10.12 2.70 -25.29
N THR A 767 9.43 2.69 -26.43
CA THR A 767 9.76 3.57 -27.56
C THR A 767 9.53 5.05 -27.21
N TRP A 768 8.51 5.36 -26.42
CA TRP A 768 8.22 6.74 -26.02
C TRP A 768 9.33 7.28 -25.10
N THR A 769 9.74 6.51 -24.10
CA THR A 769 10.81 6.86 -23.15
C THR A 769 12.13 7.08 -23.87
N LYS A 770 12.52 6.13 -24.72
CA LYS A 770 13.72 6.22 -25.56
C LYS A 770 13.75 7.47 -26.43
N ASN A 771 12.66 7.75 -27.15
CA ASN A 771 12.61 8.89 -28.06
C ASN A 771 12.63 10.22 -27.29
N ASN A 772 11.92 10.31 -26.16
CA ASN A 772 11.96 11.49 -25.31
C ASN A 772 13.35 11.72 -24.73
N ALA A 773 14.05 10.67 -24.27
CA ALA A 773 15.40 10.77 -23.74
C ALA A 773 16.39 11.34 -24.78
N LYS A 774 16.34 10.83 -26.03
CA LYS A 774 17.14 11.38 -27.14
C LYS A 774 16.84 12.86 -27.38
N LEU A 775 15.57 13.24 -27.43
CA LEU A 775 15.17 14.64 -27.60
C LEU A 775 15.65 15.54 -26.45
N ARG A 776 15.63 15.04 -25.20
CA ARG A 776 16.11 15.80 -24.04
C ARG A 776 17.62 16.00 -24.07
N LEU A 777 18.40 14.96 -24.39
CA LEU A 777 19.85 15.08 -24.54
C LEU A 777 20.23 16.10 -25.62
N LYS A 778 19.56 16.09 -26.78
CA LYS A 778 19.76 17.11 -27.82
C LYS A 778 19.46 18.53 -27.32
N GLY A 779 18.32 18.70 -26.65
CA GLY A 779 17.91 20.00 -26.13
C GLY A 779 18.84 20.56 -25.06
N LEU A 780 19.34 19.69 -24.16
CA LEU A 780 20.32 20.05 -23.15
C LEU A 780 21.67 20.44 -23.78
N ALA A 781 22.10 19.74 -24.83
CA ALA A 781 23.38 19.99 -25.52
C ALA A 781 23.44 21.32 -26.29
N LEU A 782 22.34 22.05 -26.42
CA LEU A 782 22.34 23.41 -26.96
C LEU A 782 23.03 24.41 -26.01
N ASN A 783 23.09 24.09 -24.71
CA ASN A 783 23.91 24.81 -23.75
C ASN A 783 25.29 24.14 -23.64
N THR A 784 26.37 24.94 -23.68
CA THR A 784 27.75 24.44 -23.74
C THR A 784 28.19 23.68 -22.49
N VAL A 785 27.71 24.06 -21.31
CA VAL A 785 28.07 23.40 -20.03
C VAL A 785 27.43 22.01 -19.97
N ASN A 786 26.13 21.92 -20.28
CA ASN A 786 25.43 20.64 -20.35
C ASN A 786 26.02 19.75 -21.45
N LYS A 787 26.38 20.32 -22.61
CA LYS A 787 26.99 19.59 -23.72
C LYS A 787 28.30 18.89 -23.30
N ALA A 788 29.16 19.60 -22.58
CA ALA A 788 30.42 19.05 -22.09
C ALA A 788 30.21 17.82 -21.18
N GLU A 789 29.21 17.85 -20.28
CA GLU A 789 28.84 16.71 -19.43
C GLU A 789 28.22 15.55 -20.25
N ILE A 790 27.43 15.87 -21.29
CA ILE A 790 26.86 14.86 -22.18
C ILE A 790 27.98 14.15 -22.96
N GLU A 791 28.96 14.86 -23.50
CA GLU A 791 30.05 14.28 -24.29
C GLU A 791 31.14 13.63 -23.41
N ALA A 792 31.13 13.89 -22.10
CA ALA A 792 32.04 13.25 -21.15
C ALA A 792 31.96 11.72 -21.25
N GLY A 793 33.14 11.08 -21.32
CA GLY A 793 33.28 9.63 -21.49
C GLY A 793 33.11 9.14 -22.94
N GLY A 794 33.13 10.02 -23.94
CA GLY A 794 33.07 9.65 -25.36
C GLY A 794 31.65 9.37 -25.87
N PHE A 795 30.62 9.78 -25.12
CA PHE A 795 29.24 9.59 -25.51
C PHE A 795 28.86 10.53 -26.67
N THR A 796 28.32 9.95 -27.75
CA THR A 796 27.87 10.74 -28.91
C THR A 796 26.41 11.15 -28.73
N ILE A 797 26.11 12.44 -28.88
CA ILE A 797 24.74 12.96 -28.81
C ILE A 797 23.91 12.27 -29.92
N PRO A 798 22.77 11.64 -29.60
CA PRO A 798 21.95 10.95 -30.59
C PRO A 798 21.51 11.89 -31.73
N GLU A 799 21.53 11.40 -32.97
CA GLU A 799 21.05 12.11 -34.16
C GLU A 799 19.57 12.44 -34.15
#